data_AF-A0A2V9B504-F1
#
_entry.id   AF-A0A2V9B504-F1
#
_cell.length_a   1.000
_cell.length_b   1.000
_cell.length_c   1.000
_cell.angle_alpha   90.00
_cell.angle_beta   90.00
_cell.angle_gamma   90.00
#
_symmetry.space_group_name_H-M   'P 1'
#
loop_
_entity.id
_entity.type
_entity.pdbx_description
1 polymer ?
#
loop_
_entity_poly.entity_id
_entity_poly.type
_entity_poly.pdbx_seq_one_letter_code
_entity_poly.pdbx_strand_id
1 'polypeptide(L)'
;MFRKEQVDRELNEELGAYLEMEAAEKMKQGMSRRDAVRAVRLERGNLEVTKEVVRSAGWESFVETCWQDLRFGVRTLRKSPGFTAVAVLTLALGIGANTVIFSAVYAVLLKPLPFKDSDRLVFIEKKNPPRGWTRNPISPAEILAWRDQSGAFEDIAAYTQRTCVLTGAGEAEEDPCEVISSNLFPLLAVAPSRGRTFSAEKDRPQGPRVAILSYGLWQRRFAADEKVIGRAFDVNGDSYTVVGVMPSNFSHLYASPFGALPELWLSGIGLSPTLVWNDYFGIGRLKPGISLQQAEAQMNTVSERIEPMHNDLKGWRAQLMTLRTNASGDTRAALFVLMGAVIFVLLIACANIANLLLARGSGRANEFAVRNALGADKSRIIRQLLTESLVLSIAGGVLGVLLASLGCKALVALAPPFLVKSAPGLAAGATDVRVLGFALVAVITTTFFFGLAPALQSARPNVTETLKEAGRSALQSPRSRRFRSALVVSEIALAMVLLIGAGLMVRTLAGLSRVNLGFNPMNVLTLRVPLSGERYKEPQARAQFWEHVVSAAESLPGVEAASVSRGLPINGWDGQFFTTLDDPNPPLGQVPAANYVVIGPHYFRAMEIPLRRGRSFNDHDTQSGERVVIVNEELVRSYWPGQNPLGKQLRIGGQGPWRTVVGVAGDVL
;
A
#
# COMPACT_ATOMS: atom_id res chain seq x y z
N MET A 1 -39.91 11.43 -27.30
CA MET A 1 -38.43 11.37 -27.38
C MET A 1 -37.94 10.31 -28.36
N PHE A 2 -38.78 9.39 -28.84
CA PHE A 2 -38.48 8.53 -30.00
C PHE A 2 -39.67 8.58 -30.96
N ARG A 3 -39.41 8.60 -32.28
CA ARG A 3 -40.34 8.93 -33.37
C ARG A 3 -41.34 7.79 -33.65
N LYS A 4 -42.07 7.36 -32.63
CA LYS A 4 -42.99 6.21 -32.66
C LYS A 4 -44.04 6.32 -33.77
N GLU A 5 -44.61 7.51 -33.96
CA GLU A 5 -45.60 7.76 -35.02
C GLU A 5 -44.99 7.74 -36.42
N GLN A 6 -43.72 8.14 -36.56
CA GLN A 6 -43.06 8.18 -37.87
C GLN A 6 -42.64 6.78 -38.31
N VAL A 7 -42.09 5.98 -37.39
CA VAL A 7 -41.72 4.57 -37.65
C VAL A 7 -42.97 3.71 -37.88
N ASP A 8 -44.06 3.92 -37.11
CA ASP A 8 -45.33 3.23 -37.35
C ASP A 8 -45.93 3.60 -38.71
N ARG A 9 -45.75 4.86 -39.15
CA ARG A 9 -46.23 5.30 -40.46
C ARG A 9 -45.39 4.72 -41.61
N GLU A 10 -44.06 4.77 -41.51
CA GLU A 10 -43.14 4.19 -42.49
C GLU A 10 -43.31 2.67 -42.62
N LEU A 11 -43.49 1.95 -41.50
CA LEU A 11 -43.74 0.50 -41.51
C LEU A 11 -45.11 0.15 -42.11
N ASN A 12 -46.13 0.98 -41.86
CA ASN A 12 -47.45 0.84 -42.49
C ASN A 12 -47.40 1.14 -43.99
N GLU A 13 -46.61 2.13 -44.40
CA GLU A 13 -46.41 2.50 -45.80
C GLU A 13 -45.63 1.41 -46.56
N GLU A 14 -44.55 0.86 -46.00
CA GLU A 14 -43.79 -0.23 -46.61
C GLU A 14 -44.61 -1.52 -46.73
N LEU A 15 -45.30 -1.94 -45.65
CA LEU A 15 -46.13 -3.15 -45.69
C LEU A 15 -47.35 -2.96 -46.62
N GLY A 16 -47.90 -1.76 -46.67
CA GLY A 16 -48.97 -1.39 -47.61
C GLY A 16 -48.50 -1.43 -49.06
N ALA A 17 -47.34 -0.84 -49.36
CA ALA A 17 -46.74 -0.85 -50.69
C ALA A 17 -46.38 -2.26 -51.15
N TYR A 18 -45.84 -3.09 -50.26
CA TYR A 18 -45.53 -4.49 -50.53
C TYR A 18 -46.79 -5.31 -50.88
N LEU A 19 -47.89 -5.10 -50.15
CA LEU A 19 -49.18 -5.73 -50.44
C LEU A 19 -49.75 -5.30 -51.79
N GLU A 20 -49.66 -4.01 -52.12
CA GLU A 20 -50.12 -3.51 -53.42
C GLU A 20 -49.28 -4.04 -54.56
N MET A 21 -47.97 -4.20 -54.36
CA MET A 21 -47.05 -4.75 -55.36
C MET A 21 -47.35 -6.24 -55.65
N GLU A 22 -47.49 -7.07 -54.62
CA GLU A 22 -47.86 -8.50 -54.79
C GLU A 22 -49.28 -8.65 -55.35
N ALA A 23 -50.22 -7.81 -54.92
CA ALA A 23 -51.56 -7.82 -55.49
C ALA A 23 -51.56 -7.42 -56.98
N ALA A 24 -50.75 -6.43 -57.38
CA ALA A 24 -50.60 -6.04 -58.78
C ALA A 24 -49.99 -7.16 -59.64
N GLU A 25 -49.10 -7.97 -59.07
CA GLU A 25 -48.49 -9.12 -59.75
C GLU A 25 -49.51 -10.24 -59.99
N LYS A 26 -50.39 -10.52 -59.01
CA LYS A 26 -51.51 -11.46 -59.18
C LYS A 26 -52.60 -10.93 -60.11
N MET A 27 -52.80 -9.61 -60.16
CA MET A 27 -53.68 -8.98 -61.15
C MET A 27 -53.16 -9.15 -62.58
N LYS A 28 -51.83 -9.13 -62.80
CA LYS A 28 -51.22 -9.46 -64.11
C LYS A 28 -51.47 -10.92 -64.54
N GLN A 29 -51.79 -11.81 -63.60
CA GLN A 29 -52.15 -13.20 -63.84
C GLN A 29 -53.67 -13.41 -64.04
N GLY A 30 -54.45 -12.33 -64.16
CA GLY A 30 -55.87 -12.37 -64.51
C GLY A 30 -56.85 -12.33 -63.33
N MET A 31 -56.37 -12.12 -62.10
CA MET A 31 -57.25 -11.98 -60.92
C MET A 31 -57.86 -10.58 -60.80
N SER A 32 -59.10 -10.50 -60.30
CA SER A 32 -59.70 -9.22 -59.92
C SER A 32 -58.95 -8.60 -58.73
N ARG A 33 -58.91 -7.27 -58.62
CA ARG A 33 -58.20 -6.57 -57.52
C ARG A 33 -58.65 -7.05 -56.13
N ARG A 34 -59.94 -7.34 -55.95
CA ARG A 34 -60.47 -7.84 -54.67
C ARG A 34 -59.96 -9.24 -54.35
N ASP A 35 -59.87 -10.11 -55.36
CA ASP A 35 -59.43 -11.49 -55.18
C ASP A 35 -57.91 -11.58 -55.03
N ALA A 36 -57.15 -10.74 -55.74
CA ALA A 36 -55.70 -10.63 -55.61
C ALA A 36 -55.29 -10.18 -54.20
N VAL A 37 -55.90 -9.12 -53.65
CA VAL A 37 -55.61 -8.65 -52.28
C VAL A 37 -56.01 -9.69 -51.23
N ARG A 38 -57.11 -10.41 -51.44
CA ARG A 38 -57.55 -11.48 -50.54
C ARG A 38 -56.62 -12.70 -50.58
N ALA A 39 -56.17 -13.10 -51.77
CA ALA A 39 -55.26 -14.22 -51.96
C ALA A 39 -53.88 -13.95 -51.33
N VAL A 40 -53.34 -12.73 -51.48
CA VAL A 40 -52.09 -12.33 -50.82
C VAL A 40 -52.21 -12.36 -49.29
N ARG A 41 -53.34 -11.88 -48.73
CA ARG A 41 -53.59 -11.95 -47.28
C ARG A 41 -53.74 -13.38 -46.75
N LEU A 42 -54.28 -14.29 -47.55
CA LEU A 42 -54.43 -15.71 -47.18
C LEU A 42 -53.10 -16.47 -47.25
N GLU A 43 -52.24 -16.18 -48.21
CA GLU A 43 -50.91 -16.82 -48.36
C GLU A 43 -49.88 -16.33 -47.35
N ARG A 44 -49.85 -15.02 -47.07
CA ARG A 44 -48.80 -14.40 -46.24
C ARG A 44 -49.15 -14.30 -44.75
N GLY A 45 -50.40 -14.62 -44.37
CA GLY A 45 -50.87 -14.56 -42.99
C GLY A 45 -51.22 -13.15 -42.51
N ASN A 46 -51.53 -13.02 -41.21
CA ASN A 46 -51.99 -11.75 -40.62
C ASN A 46 -50.83 -10.76 -40.46
N LEU A 47 -50.82 -9.69 -41.26
CA LEU A 47 -49.81 -8.62 -41.27
C LEU A 47 -49.63 -7.95 -39.91
N GLU A 48 -50.65 -7.94 -39.05
CA GLU A 48 -50.53 -7.41 -37.70
C GLU A 48 -49.55 -8.24 -36.86
N VAL A 49 -49.45 -9.55 -37.09
CA VAL A 49 -48.46 -10.40 -36.43
C VAL A 49 -47.05 -10.07 -36.93
N THR A 50 -46.88 -9.81 -38.22
CA THR A 50 -45.58 -9.41 -38.80
C THR A 50 -45.13 -8.04 -38.29
N LYS A 51 -46.05 -7.07 -38.19
CA LYS A 51 -45.79 -5.77 -37.54
C LYS A 51 -45.35 -5.96 -36.10
N GLU A 52 -46.03 -6.82 -35.35
CA GLU A 52 -45.72 -7.05 -33.95
C GLU A 52 -44.35 -7.72 -33.75
N VAL A 53 -43.97 -8.64 -34.64
CA VAL A 53 -42.62 -9.25 -34.66
C VAL A 53 -41.54 -8.19 -34.95
N VAL A 54 -41.71 -7.37 -35.99
CA VAL A 54 -40.75 -6.29 -36.34
C VAL A 54 -40.67 -5.24 -35.23
N ARG A 55 -41.82 -4.89 -34.64
CA ARG A 55 -41.92 -3.96 -33.51
C ARG A 55 -41.24 -4.51 -32.25
N SER A 56 -41.33 -5.82 -32.00
CA SER A 56 -40.67 -6.48 -30.87
C SER A 56 -39.15 -6.64 -31.06
N ALA A 57 -38.66 -6.61 -32.30
CA ALA A 57 -37.24 -6.71 -32.63
C ALA A 57 -36.49 -5.37 -32.65
N GLY A 58 -37.19 -4.24 -32.62
CA GLY A 58 -36.60 -2.90 -32.62
C GLY A 58 -35.95 -2.50 -31.29
N TRP A 59 -34.86 -1.74 -31.36
CA TRP A 59 -34.15 -1.20 -30.18
C TRP A 59 -35.02 -0.25 -29.33
N GLU A 60 -36.00 0.41 -29.94
CA GLU A 60 -36.94 1.30 -29.25
C GLU A 60 -37.86 0.53 -28.29
N SER A 61 -38.37 -0.63 -28.74
CA SER A 61 -39.16 -1.55 -27.91
C SER A 61 -38.32 -2.08 -26.76
N PHE A 62 -37.05 -2.44 -27.02
CA PHE A 62 -36.12 -2.85 -25.98
C PHE A 62 -35.92 -1.76 -24.90
N VAL A 63 -35.72 -0.50 -25.30
CA VAL A 63 -35.55 0.63 -24.36
C VAL A 63 -36.81 0.90 -23.55
N GLU A 64 -37.99 0.95 -24.19
CA GLU A 64 -39.28 1.15 -23.50
C GLU A 64 -39.53 0.04 -22.48
N THR A 65 -39.20 -1.17 -22.87
CA THR A 65 -39.35 -2.36 -22.05
C THR A 65 -38.39 -2.39 -20.85
N CYS A 66 -37.14 -1.95 -21.03
CA CYS A 66 -36.17 -1.77 -19.95
C CYS A 66 -36.59 -0.65 -18.99
N TRP A 67 -37.14 0.46 -19.49
CA TRP A 67 -37.65 1.54 -18.65
C TRP A 67 -38.84 1.11 -17.80
N GLN A 68 -39.75 0.33 -18.38
CA GLN A 68 -40.85 -0.29 -17.63
C GLN A 68 -40.34 -1.24 -16.55
N ASP A 69 -39.37 -2.10 -16.86
CA ASP A 69 -38.76 -3.03 -15.89
C ASP A 69 -38.05 -2.27 -14.75
N LEU A 70 -37.37 -1.15 -15.06
CA LEU A 70 -36.74 -0.28 -14.07
C LEU A 70 -37.78 0.36 -13.14
N ARG A 71 -38.82 0.99 -13.69
CA ARG A 71 -39.89 1.62 -12.91
C ARG A 71 -40.62 0.60 -12.04
N PHE A 72 -40.86 -0.58 -12.60
CA PHE A 72 -41.47 -1.69 -11.87
C PHE A 72 -40.58 -2.19 -10.73
N GLY A 73 -39.27 -2.36 -10.99
CA GLY A 73 -38.31 -2.79 -9.99
C GLY A 73 -38.23 -1.82 -8.82
N VAL A 74 -38.09 -0.52 -9.10
CA VAL A 74 -38.09 0.53 -8.07
C VAL A 74 -39.39 0.51 -7.25
N ARG A 75 -40.55 0.37 -7.89
CA ARG A 75 -41.84 0.30 -7.18
C ARG A 75 -41.93 -0.94 -6.28
N THR A 76 -41.40 -2.07 -6.75
CA THR A 76 -41.42 -3.35 -6.03
C THR A 76 -40.50 -3.32 -4.81
N LEU A 77 -39.35 -2.65 -4.91
CA LEU A 77 -38.42 -2.45 -3.80
C LEU A 77 -39.00 -1.48 -2.73
N ARG A 78 -39.68 -0.40 -3.15
CA ARG A 78 -40.34 0.53 -2.23
C ARG A 78 -41.48 -0.10 -1.43
N LYS A 79 -42.14 -1.14 -1.96
CA LYS A 79 -43.16 -1.91 -1.24
C LYS A 79 -42.59 -2.87 -0.19
N SER A 80 -41.28 -3.12 -0.21
CA SER A 80 -40.58 -4.03 0.71
C SER A 80 -39.39 -3.33 1.36
N PRO A 81 -39.60 -2.29 2.20
CA PRO A 81 -38.53 -1.42 2.68
C PRO A 81 -37.50 -2.17 3.55
N GLY A 82 -37.94 -3.09 4.43
CA GLY A 82 -37.02 -3.86 5.27
C GLY A 82 -36.05 -4.75 4.48
N PHE A 83 -36.57 -5.52 3.52
CA PHE A 83 -35.73 -6.32 2.61
C PHE A 83 -34.76 -5.44 1.82
N THR A 84 -35.25 -4.33 1.25
CA THR A 84 -34.44 -3.43 0.44
C THR A 84 -33.31 -2.81 1.26
N ALA A 85 -33.61 -2.37 2.50
CA ALA A 85 -32.60 -1.82 3.40
C ALA A 85 -31.51 -2.84 3.74
N VAL A 86 -31.88 -4.06 4.12
CA VAL A 86 -30.91 -5.13 4.45
C VAL A 86 -30.06 -5.50 3.22
N ALA A 87 -30.67 -5.62 2.05
CA ALA A 87 -29.95 -5.93 0.82
C ALA A 87 -28.97 -4.81 0.43
N VAL A 88 -29.41 -3.55 0.46
CA VAL A 88 -28.59 -2.38 0.13
C VAL A 88 -27.44 -2.21 1.13
N LEU A 89 -27.68 -2.36 2.43
CA LEU A 89 -26.63 -2.26 3.46
C LEU A 89 -25.58 -3.39 3.32
N THR A 90 -26.04 -4.61 3.08
CA THR A 90 -25.15 -5.77 2.87
C THR A 90 -24.26 -5.58 1.63
N LEU A 91 -24.83 -5.10 0.50
CA LEU A 91 -24.05 -4.76 -0.70
C LEU A 91 -23.12 -3.58 -0.46
N ALA A 92 -23.58 -2.55 0.25
CA ALA A 92 -22.78 -1.37 0.53
C ALA A 92 -21.55 -1.70 1.36
N LEU A 93 -21.69 -2.56 2.38
CA LEU A 93 -20.57 -3.03 3.19
C LEU A 93 -19.60 -3.90 2.36
N GLY A 94 -20.11 -4.86 1.60
CA GLY A 94 -19.29 -5.72 0.76
C GLY A 94 -18.52 -4.93 -0.31
N ILE A 95 -19.23 -4.15 -1.13
CA ILE A 95 -18.65 -3.34 -2.20
C ILE A 95 -17.76 -2.25 -1.61
N GLY A 96 -18.19 -1.58 -0.54
CA GLY A 96 -17.44 -0.51 0.11
C GLY A 96 -16.11 -1.01 0.67
N ALA A 97 -16.10 -2.12 1.42
CA ALA A 97 -14.86 -2.70 1.95
C ALA A 97 -13.89 -3.11 0.84
N ASN A 98 -14.39 -3.74 -0.23
CA ASN A 98 -13.57 -4.07 -1.39
C ASN A 98 -13.02 -2.81 -2.07
N THR A 99 -13.81 -1.76 -2.18
CA THR A 99 -13.40 -0.48 -2.80
C THR A 99 -12.32 0.21 -1.96
N VAL A 100 -12.40 0.17 -0.63
CA VAL A 100 -11.36 0.72 0.27
C VAL A 100 -10.04 -0.03 0.11
N ILE A 101 -10.07 -1.37 0.19
CA ILE A 101 -8.84 -2.18 0.08
C ILE A 101 -8.27 -2.10 -1.34
N PHE A 102 -9.12 -2.08 -2.38
CA PHE A 102 -8.67 -1.84 -3.74
C PHE A 102 -8.07 -0.45 -3.91
N SER A 103 -8.59 0.58 -3.24
CA SER A 103 -7.96 1.91 -3.24
C SER A 103 -6.55 1.87 -2.65
N ALA A 104 -6.33 1.12 -1.57
CA ALA A 104 -5.01 0.92 -0.98
C ALA A 104 -4.07 0.12 -1.90
N VAL A 105 -4.52 -1.00 -2.43
CA VAL A 105 -3.77 -1.79 -3.42
C VAL A 105 -3.43 -0.95 -4.64
N TYR A 106 -4.39 -0.17 -5.14
CA TYR A 106 -4.18 0.69 -6.30
C TYR A 106 -3.16 1.78 -5.97
N ALA A 107 -3.32 2.51 -4.85
CA ALA A 107 -2.42 3.59 -4.46
C ALA A 107 -0.98 3.12 -4.20
N VAL A 108 -0.80 1.94 -3.62
CA VAL A 108 0.52 1.42 -3.20
C VAL A 108 1.18 0.55 -4.28
N LEU A 109 0.41 -0.31 -4.96
CA LEU A 109 0.98 -1.35 -5.84
C LEU A 109 0.79 -1.06 -7.32
N LEU A 110 -0.27 -0.37 -7.74
CA LEU A 110 -0.64 -0.25 -9.15
C LEU A 110 -0.41 1.15 -9.73
N LYS A 111 -0.64 2.21 -8.95
CA LYS A 111 -0.53 3.60 -9.39
C LYS A 111 0.90 3.86 -9.88
N PRO A 112 1.07 4.36 -11.12
CA PRO A 112 2.39 4.73 -11.61
C PRO A 112 3.05 5.75 -10.70
N LEU A 113 4.36 5.64 -10.53
CA LEU A 113 5.12 6.62 -9.76
C LEU A 113 5.11 7.97 -10.49
N PRO A 114 5.04 9.10 -9.78
CA PRO A 114 4.98 10.43 -10.38
C PRO A 114 6.36 10.92 -10.84
N PHE A 115 7.16 10.03 -11.44
CA PHE A 115 8.48 10.33 -11.99
C PHE A 115 8.51 9.97 -13.47
N LYS A 116 9.23 10.77 -14.26
CA LYS A 116 9.39 10.51 -15.70
C LYS A 116 10.13 9.19 -15.93
N ASP A 117 9.60 8.36 -16.83
CA ASP A 117 10.11 7.02 -17.17
C ASP A 117 10.42 6.17 -15.93
N SER A 118 9.48 6.14 -14.97
CA SER A 118 9.68 5.54 -13.64
C SER A 118 10.05 4.06 -13.65
N ASP A 119 9.70 3.33 -14.70
CA ASP A 119 10.00 1.89 -14.83
C ASP A 119 11.50 1.61 -15.01
N ARG A 120 12.29 2.64 -15.33
CA ARG A 120 13.75 2.59 -15.44
C ARG A 120 14.47 3.10 -14.18
N LEU A 121 13.73 3.64 -13.21
CA LEU A 121 14.29 4.09 -11.94
C LEU A 121 14.39 2.91 -10.98
N VAL A 122 15.57 2.74 -10.41
CA VAL A 122 15.88 1.66 -9.47
C VAL A 122 16.49 2.20 -8.19
N PHE A 123 16.13 1.54 -7.10
CA PHE A 123 16.77 1.70 -5.81
C PHE A 123 17.99 0.80 -5.73
N ILE A 124 19.09 1.33 -5.20
CA ILE A 124 20.38 0.67 -5.12
C ILE A 124 20.77 0.48 -3.65
N GLU A 125 20.96 -0.77 -3.28
CA GLU A 125 21.50 -1.23 -2.00
C GLU A 125 22.60 -2.27 -2.25
N LYS A 126 23.10 -2.86 -1.16
CA LYS A 126 23.98 -4.02 -1.24
C LYS A 126 23.58 -5.15 -0.30
N LYS A 127 23.99 -6.35 -0.70
CA LYS A 127 23.90 -7.60 0.06
C LYS A 127 25.30 -8.15 0.30
N ASN A 128 25.43 -8.94 1.36
CA ASN A 128 26.62 -9.74 1.62
C ASN A 128 26.17 -11.20 1.75
N PRO A 129 26.06 -11.95 0.63
CA PRO A 129 25.58 -13.34 0.65
C PRO A 129 26.38 -14.26 1.58
N PRO A 130 27.73 -14.19 1.63
CA PRO A 130 28.52 -14.98 2.59
C PRO A 130 28.12 -14.76 4.06
N ARG A 131 27.58 -13.58 4.40
CA ARG A 131 27.12 -13.23 5.75
C ARG A 131 25.61 -13.35 5.95
N GLY A 132 24.86 -13.74 4.91
CA GLY A 132 23.39 -13.79 4.96
C GLY A 132 22.71 -12.42 5.04
N TRP A 133 23.44 -11.32 4.80
CA TRP A 133 22.89 -9.97 4.86
C TRP A 133 22.24 -9.59 3.53
N THR A 134 20.97 -9.23 3.56
CA THR A 134 20.14 -9.10 2.35
C THR A 134 19.83 -7.67 1.92
N ARG A 135 19.93 -6.68 2.82
CA ARG A 135 19.67 -5.26 2.50
C ARG A 135 20.52 -4.37 3.38
N ASN A 136 21.39 -3.58 2.78
CA ASN A 136 22.31 -2.69 3.50
C ASN A 136 22.55 -1.40 2.72
N PRO A 137 22.85 -0.29 3.43
CA PRO A 137 23.34 0.93 2.82
C PRO A 137 24.64 0.69 2.05
N ILE A 138 24.93 1.56 1.10
CA ILE A 138 26.10 1.53 0.22
C ILE A 138 27.11 2.60 0.63
N SER A 139 28.34 2.48 0.15
CA SER A 139 29.41 3.44 0.39
C SER A 139 29.61 4.43 -0.75
N PRO A 140 30.20 5.62 -0.49
CA PRO A 140 30.57 6.57 -1.54
C PRO A 140 31.47 5.98 -2.62
N ALA A 141 32.44 5.13 -2.24
CA ALA A 141 33.34 4.45 -3.17
C ALA A 141 32.57 3.55 -4.15
N GLU A 142 31.62 2.76 -3.65
CA GLU A 142 30.75 1.91 -4.47
C GLU A 142 29.88 2.75 -5.42
N ILE A 143 29.26 3.82 -4.92
CA ILE A 143 28.42 4.71 -5.75
C ILE A 143 29.20 5.28 -6.92
N LEU A 144 30.38 5.85 -6.66
CA LEU A 144 31.23 6.44 -7.69
C LEU A 144 31.69 5.37 -8.71
N ALA A 145 32.15 4.22 -8.22
CA ALA A 145 32.59 3.13 -9.08
C ALA A 145 31.44 2.61 -9.97
N TRP A 146 30.25 2.38 -9.41
CA TRP A 146 29.10 1.91 -10.17
C TRP A 146 28.60 2.95 -11.16
N ARG A 147 28.57 4.23 -10.79
CA ARG A 147 28.16 5.31 -11.68
C ARG A 147 29.10 5.41 -12.88
N ASP A 148 30.41 5.35 -12.64
CA ASP A 148 31.41 5.67 -13.65
C ASP A 148 31.82 4.43 -14.49
N GLN A 149 31.68 3.20 -13.95
CA GLN A 149 32.23 1.99 -14.59
C GLN A 149 31.22 0.91 -14.97
N SER A 150 29.98 0.93 -14.46
CA SER A 150 29.03 -0.17 -14.74
C SER A 150 28.52 -0.18 -16.18
N GLY A 151 28.41 1.00 -16.81
CA GLY A 151 27.82 1.16 -18.12
C GLY A 151 26.29 0.98 -18.18
N ALA A 152 25.65 0.58 -17.08
CA ALA A 152 24.23 0.23 -17.00
C ALA A 152 23.28 1.43 -16.88
N PHE A 153 23.77 2.54 -16.33
CA PHE A 153 22.96 3.70 -15.94
C PHE A 153 23.21 4.91 -16.83
N GLU A 154 22.19 5.73 -17.03
CA GLU A 154 22.35 7.10 -17.52
C GLU A 154 23.05 7.94 -16.45
N ASP A 155 22.62 7.78 -15.20
CA ASP A 155 23.24 8.41 -14.04
C ASP A 155 22.82 7.69 -12.74
N ILE A 156 23.58 7.89 -11.67
CA ILE A 156 23.30 7.43 -10.31
C ILE A 156 23.40 8.62 -9.36
N ALA A 157 22.30 8.90 -8.67
CA ALA A 157 22.25 9.85 -7.58
C ALA A 157 22.39 9.13 -6.23
N ALA A 158 22.89 9.84 -5.23
CA ALA A 158 23.07 9.37 -3.88
C ALA A 158 22.34 10.27 -2.89
N TYR A 159 21.91 9.68 -1.79
CA TYR A 159 21.44 10.44 -0.64
C TYR A 159 21.80 9.71 0.65
N THR A 160 21.84 10.46 1.73
CA THR A 160 21.93 9.92 3.09
C THR A 160 20.89 10.61 3.96
N GLN A 161 20.23 9.82 4.82
CA GLN A 161 19.21 10.32 5.71
C GLN A 161 19.85 10.86 6.98
N ARG A 162 19.37 12.01 7.42
CA ARG A 162 19.85 12.73 8.58
C ARG A 162 18.67 13.27 9.36
N THR A 163 19.00 13.77 10.53
CA THR A 163 18.08 14.57 11.30
C THR A 163 18.73 15.92 11.53
N CYS A 164 17.96 16.96 11.24
CA CYS A 164 18.43 18.33 11.23
C CYS A 164 17.70 19.10 12.32
N VAL A 165 18.46 19.79 13.16
CA VAL A 165 17.88 20.80 14.04
C VAL A 165 17.95 22.14 13.35
N LEU A 166 16.79 22.71 13.16
CA LEU A 166 16.61 24.02 12.58
C LEU A 166 16.58 25.05 13.70
N THR A 167 17.50 26.02 13.65
CA THR A 167 17.59 27.15 14.59
C THR A 167 17.56 28.49 13.83
N GLY A 168 17.51 29.61 14.56
CA GLY A 168 17.63 30.95 13.97
C GLY A 168 16.37 31.57 13.37
N ALA A 169 15.22 30.90 13.43
CA ALA A 169 13.92 31.44 12.99
C ALA A 169 12.76 30.85 13.81
N GLY A 170 12.63 31.28 15.07
CA GLY A 170 11.65 30.75 16.02
C GLY A 170 12.22 29.66 16.93
N GLU A 171 11.35 28.78 17.43
CA GLU A 171 11.74 27.65 18.28
C GLU A 171 12.58 26.62 17.51
N ALA A 172 13.45 25.92 18.24
CA ALA A 172 14.24 24.84 17.66
C ALA A 172 13.32 23.67 17.28
N GLU A 173 13.41 23.21 16.04
CA GLU A 173 12.61 22.11 15.50
C GLU A 173 13.54 21.03 14.97
N GLU A 174 13.23 19.76 15.27
CA GLU A 174 13.92 18.61 14.71
C GLU A 174 13.13 18.09 13.51
N ASP A 175 13.72 18.19 12.32
CA ASP A 175 13.12 17.72 11.08
C ASP A 175 13.99 16.65 10.40
N PRO A 176 13.38 15.60 9.82
CA PRO A 176 14.08 14.71 8.91
C PRO A 176 14.63 15.48 7.72
N CYS A 177 15.87 15.21 7.36
CA CYS A 177 16.53 15.85 6.24
C CYS A 177 17.39 14.86 5.46
N GLU A 178 17.68 15.18 4.21
CA GLU A 178 18.59 14.40 3.39
C GLU A 178 19.75 15.26 2.92
N VAL A 179 20.95 14.69 2.97
CA VAL A 179 22.07 15.25 2.21
C VAL A 179 22.12 14.49 0.90
N ILE A 180 21.99 15.20 -0.22
CA ILE A 180 21.80 14.60 -1.54
C ILE A 180 22.91 15.01 -2.49
N SER A 181 23.19 14.16 -3.48
CA SER A 181 23.98 14.55 -4.63
C SER A 181 23.19 15.51 -5.53
N SER A 182 23.91 16.40 -6.20
CA SER A 182 23.34 17.48 -7.00
C SER A 182 22.44 17.00 -8.15
N ASN A 183 22.69 15.77 -8.64
CA ASN A 183 21.97 15.14 -9.74
C ASN A 183 20.66 14.42 -9.32
N LEU A 184 20.31 14.33 -8.04
CA LEU A 184 19.11 13.59 -7.61
C LEU A 184 17.80 14.10 -8.23
N PHE A 185 17.50 15.39 -8.07
CA PHE A 185 16.27 15.96 -8.64
C PHE A 185 16.26 16.00 -10.17
N PRO A 186 17.36 16.37 -10.86
CA PRO A 186 17.48 16.19 -12.31
C PRO A 186 17.23 14.75 -12.77
N LEU A 187 17.78 13.76 -12.06
CA LEU A 187 17.59 12.34 -12.36
C LEU A 187 16.13 11.92 -12.21
N LEU A 188 15.42 12.42 -11.20
CA LEU A 188 13.98 12.21 -11.02
C LEU A 188 13.11 13.03 -12.00
N ALA A 189 13.73 13.96 -12.75
CA ALA A 189 13.06 14.94 -13.61
C ALA A 189 12.05 15.82 -12.85
N VAL A 190 12.42 16.24 -11.64
CA VAL A 190 11.59 17.12 -10.79
C VAL A 190 12.26 18.49 -10.67
N ALA A 191 11.49 19.54 -10.92
CA ALA A 191 11.90 20.92 -10.71
C ALA A 191 11.24 21.50 -9.44
N PRO A 192 11.97 22.33 -8.66
CA PRO A 192 11.37 23.14 -7.61
C PRO A 192 10.27 24.04 -8.17
N SER A 193 9.21 24.26 -7.37
CA SER A 193 8.18 25.26 -7.69
C SER A 193 8.72 26.69 -7.63
N ARG A 194 9.77 26.91 -6.83
CA ARG A 194 10.49 28.18 -6.70
C ARG A 194 11.99 27.93 -6.61
N GLY A 195 12.78 28.83 -7.17
CA GLY A 195 14.23 28.76 -7.14
C GLY A 195 14.79 27.70 -8.10
N ARG A 196 15.80 26.95 -7.64
CA ARG A 196 16.56 25.99 -8.46
C ARG A 196 17.03 24.77 -7.67
N THR A 197 17.45 23.74 -8.39
CA THR A 197 18.15 22.58 -7.80
C THR A 197 19.61 22.93 -7.49
N PHE A 198 20.32 21.99 -6.86
CA PHE A 198 21.77 22.08 -6.68
C PHE A 198 22.51 22.02 -8.02
N SER A 199 23.66 22.68 -8.08
CA SER A 199 24.55 22.68 -9.24
C SER A 199 25.67 21.65 -9.08
N ALA A 200 26.10 21.05 -10.19
CA ALA A 200 27.07 19.94 -10.21
C ALA A 200 28.41 20.24 -9.51
N GLU A 201 28.83 21.50 -9.45
CA GLU A 201 30.07 21.92 -8.79
C GLU A 201 30.05 21.77 -7.25
N LYS A 202 28.90 21.39 -6.65
CA LYS A 202 28.65 21.43 -5.21
C LYS A 202 28.68 20.09 -4.48
N ASP A 203 28.99 18.98 -5.18
CA ASP A 203 29.11 17.65 -4.54
C ASP A 203 30.48 17.41 -3.88
N ARG A 204 31.35 18.44 -3.87
CA ARG A 204 32.66 18.41 -3.24
C ARG A 204 32.58 18.67 -1.73
N PRO A 205 33.49 18.08 -0.94
CA PRO A 205 33.72 18.52 0.43
C PRO A 205 33.97 20.05 0.43
N GLN A 206 33.28 20.79 1.31
CA GLN A 206 33.33 22.26 1.43
C GLN A 206 32.65 23.08 0.31
N GLY A 207 31.73 22.48 -0.45
CA GLY A 207 30.86 23.25 -1.35
C GLY A 207 29.96 24.26 -0.62
N PRO A 208 29.38 25.24 -1.33
CA PRO A 208 28.47 26.22 -0.73
C PRO A 208 27.30 25.55 -0.02
N ARG A 209 27.08 25.88 1.26
CA ARG A 209 26.02 25.33 2.10
C ARG A 209 24.66 25.89 1.66
N VAL A 210 23.96 25.12 0.84
CA VAL A 210 22.63 25.50 0.33
C VAL A 210 21.61 24.42 0.62
N ALA A 211 20.36 24.84 0.73
CA ALA A 211 19.25 23.98 1.09
C ALA A 211 18.05 24.16 0.15
N ILE A 212 17.28 23.10 -0.02
CA ILE A 212 15.98 23.10 -0.70
C ILE A 212 14.93 22.69 0.34
N LEU A 213 13.86 23.46 0.44
CA LEU A 213 12.76 23.21 1.39
C LEU A 213 11.69 22.35 0.76
N SER A 214 11.01 21.53 1.56
CA SER A 214 9.70 21.02 1.20
C SER A 214 8.68 22.15 1.18
N TYR A 215 7.57 21.93 0.48
CA TYR A 215 6.43 22.85 0.52
C TYR A 215 5.87 23.00 1.95
N GLY A 216 5.82 21.89 2.71
CA GLY A 216 5.30 21.86 4.07
C GLY A 216 6.14 22.69 5.05
N LEU A 217 7.46 22.53 5.02
CA LEU A 217 8.39 23.29 5.85
C LEU A 217 8.37 24.78 5.50
N TRP A 218 8.30 25.10 4.20
CA TRP A 218 8.15 26.48 3.75
C TRP A 218 6.87 27.14 4.27
N GLN A 219 5.73 26.43 4.28
CA GLN A 219 4.48 26.94 4.86
C GLN A 219 4.54 27.07 6.39
N ARG A 220 4.97 26.01 7.09
CA ARG A 220 4.92 25.93 8.55
C ARG A 220 5.92 26.87 9.23
N ARG A 221 7.17 26.88 8.75
CA ARG A 221 8.29 27.58 9.40
C ARG A 221 8.59 28.94 8.78
N PHE A 222 8.45 29.06 7.47
CA PHE A 222 8.72 30.30 6.74
C PHE A 222 7.45 31.07 6.37
N ALA A 223 6.29 30.68 6.92
CA ALA A 223 4.99 31.35 6.72
C ALA A 223 4.63 31.56 5.23
N ALA A 224 5.07 30.66 4.36
CA ALA A 224 4.94 30.78 2.90
C ALA A 224 5.51 32.10 2.32
N ASP A 225 6.59 32.62 2.92
CA ASP A 225 7.27 33.84 2.46
C ASP A 225 7.81 33.67 1.04
N GLU A 226 7.36 34.51 0.11
CA GLU A 226 7.77 34.46 -1.29
C GLU A 226 9.24 34.85 -1.49
N LYS A 227 9.82 35.58 -0.53
CA LYS A 227 11.22 36.02 -0.53
C LYS A 227 12.16 35.03 0.17
N VAL A 228 11.70 33.79 0.39
CA VAL A 228 12.52 32.75 1.07
C VAL A 228 13.79 32.39 0.29
N ILE A 229 13.80 32.53 -1.04
CA ILE A 229 14.99 32.22 -1.85
C ILE A 229 16.11 33.23 -1.55
N GLY A 230 17.30 32.73 -1.22
CA GLY A 230 18.44 33.53 -0.79
C GLY A 230 18.48 33.81 0.72
N ARG A 231 17.44 33.43 1.48
CA ARG A 231 17.42 33.56 2.93
C ARG A 231 18.31 32.51 3.58
N ALA A 232 19.12 32.93 4.55
CA ALA A 232 19.91 32.04 5.38
C ALA A 232 19.13 31.56 6.61
N PHE A 233 19.41 30.35 7.06
CA PHE A 233 18.92 29.77 8.31
C PHE A 233 19.93 28.73 8.81
N ASP A 234 19.89 28.44 10.10
CA ASP A 234 20.89 27.57 10.71
C ASP A 234 20.35 26.14 10.82
N VAL A 235 21.20 25.20 10.44
CA VAL A 235 20.96 23.76 10.49
C VAL A 235 22.11 23.12 11.23
N ASN A 236 21.84 22.50 12.39
CA ASN A 236 22.87 21.92 13.25
C ASN A 236 24.03 22.91 13.56
N GLY A 237 23.69 24.18 13.75
CA GLY A 237 24.66 25.26 14.02
C GLY A 237 25.43 25.76 12.79
N ASP A 238 25.22 25.17 11.61
CA ASP A 238 25.81 25.60 10.35
C ASP A 238 24.81 26.42 9.53
N SER A 239 25.24 27.57 8.98
CA SER A 239 24.36 28.41 8.17
C SER A 239 24.18 27.88 6.75
N TYR A 240 22.93 27.70 6.31
CA TYR A 240 22.53 27.26 4.98
C TYR A 240 21.66 28.32 4.30
N THR A 241 21.89 28.54 2.99
CA THR A 241 21.05 29.43 2.18
C THR A 241 19.99 28.66 1.40
N VAL A 242 18.73 29.08 1.49
CA VAL A 242 17.63 28.48 0.72
C VAL A 242 17.80 28.82 -0.76
N VAL A 243 17.83 27.81 -1.63
CA VAL A 243 17.93 27.98 -3.09
C VAL A 243 16.73 27.45 -3.86
N GLY A 244 15.83 26.70 -3.22
CA GLY A 244 14.63 26.21 -3.86
C GLY A 244 13.55 25.72 -2.89
N VAL A 245 12.32 25.63 -3.39
CA VAL A 245 11.17 25.05 -2.68
C VAL A 245 10.49 24.01 -3.58
N MET A 246 10.41 22.77 -3.12
CA MET A 246 9.74 21.68 -3.83
C MET A 246 8.24 21.92 -3.97
N PRO A 247 7.60 21.44 -5.05
CA PRO A 247 6.16 21.61 -5.23
C PRO A 247 5.37 20.82 -4.18
N SER A 248 4.13 21.24 -3.90
CA SER A 248 3.25 20.62 -2.90
C SER A 248 2.87 19.17 -3.20
N ASN A 249 2.95 18.76 -4.47
CA ASN A 249 2.70 17.40 -4.93
C ASN A 249 4.00 16.58 -5.09
N PHE A 250 5.14 17.07 -4.59
CA PHE A 250 6.38 16.31 -4.63
C PHE A 250 6.23 14.98 -3.88
N SER A 251 6.78 13.93 -4.49
CA SER A 251 6.66 12.57 -4.01
C SER A 251 8.01 12.07 -3.50
N HIS A 252 8.00 11.53 -2.29
CA HIS A 252 9.18 10.96 -1.63
C HIS A 252 9.37 9.47 -1.92
N LEU A 253 8.65 8.90 -2.91
CA LEU A 253 8.67 7.46 -3.22
C LEU A 253 10.02 6.94 -3.75
N TYR A 254 11.02 7.82 -3.90
CA TYR A 254 12.40 7.41 -4.14
C TYR A 254 13.11 7.02 -2.82
N ALA A 255 12.70 7.58 -1.68
CA ALA A 255 13.37 7.38 -0.41
C ALA A 255 13.12 5.99 0.18
N SER A 256 13.94 5.60 1.16
CA SER A 256 13.75 4.37 1.92
C SER A 256 12.38 4.36 2.59
N PRO A 257 11.59 3.27 2.47
CA PRO A 257 10.26 3.16 3.08
C PRO A 257 10.31 3.15 4.63
N PHE A 258 11.50 2.92 5.20
CA PHE A 258 11.72 2.88 6.65
C PHE A 258 12.21 4.22 7.22
N GLY A 259 12.57 5.16 6.35
CA GLY A 259 13.05 6.49 6.76
C GLY A 259 11.91 7.47 7.00
N ALA A 260 12.15 8.42 7.89
CA ALA A 260 11.28 9.59 8.00
C ALA A 260 11.40 10.44 6.72
N LEU A 261 10.30 11.03 6.29
CA LEU A 261 10.24 11.76 5.03
C LEU A 261 10.96 13.10 5.17
N PRO A 262 11.94 13.40 4.31
CA PRO A 262 12.71 14.63 4.41
C PRO A 262 11.81 15.84 4.16
N GLU A 263 11.83 16.79 5.09
CA GLU A 263 11.24 18.12 4.90
C GLU A 263 12.30 19.12 4.36
N LEU A 264 13.55 18.68 4.26
CA LEU A 264 14.71 19.48 3.93
C LEU A 264 15.76 18.67 3.16
N TRP A 265 16.32 19.26 2.10
CA TRP A 265 17.46 18.70 1.37
C TRP A 265 18.65 19.64 1.45
N LEU A 266 19.82 19.09 1.78
CA LEU A 266 21.08 19.82 1.94
C LEU A 266 22.09 19.41 0.87
N SER A 267 22.89 20.36 0.41
CA SER A 267 24.04 20.09 -0.45
C SER A 267 25.24 19.57 0.35
N GLY A 268 26.24 19.03 -0.35
CA GLY A 268 27.53 18.67 0.25
C GLY A 268 27.60 17.22 0.73
N ILE A 269 26.99 16.29 -0.02
CA ILE A 269 27.02 14.85 0.28
C ILE A 269 28.45 14.27 0.37
N GLY A 270 29.45 14.94 -0.23
CA GLY A 270 30.86 14.66 0.03
C GLY A 270 31.32 13.27 -0.45
N LEU A 271 30.91 12.87 -1.67
CA LEU A 271 31.30 11.57 -2.22
C LEU A 271 32.82 11.51 -2.48
N SER A 272 33.49 10.49 -1.94
CA SER A 272 34.93 10.27 -2.11
C SER A 272 35.21 8.80 -2.37
N PRO A 273 36.14 8.46 -3.29
CA PRO A 273 36.50 7.06 -3.57
C PRO A 273 37.23 6.38 -2.40
N THR A 274 37.68 7.14 -1.40
CA THR A 274 38.35 6.60 -0.20
C THR A 274 37.38 6.31 0.95
N LEU A 275 36.15 6.81 0.87
CA LEU A 275 35.13 6.62 1.91
C LEU A 275 34.36 5.33 1.64
N VAL A 276 34.49 4.38 2.57
CA VAL A 276 33.84 3.06 2.54
C VAL A 276 32.76 2.87 3.61
N TRP A 277 32.35 3.97 4.28
CA TRP A 277 31.30 3.93 5.29
C TRP A 277 29.92 3.72 4.66
N ASN A 278 29.15 2.76 5.19
CA ASN A 278 27.87 2.31 4.63
C ASN A 278 26.71 3.06 5.27
N ASP A 279 26.38 4.21 4.71
CA ASP A 279 25.30 5.09 5.23
C ASP A 279 24.62 5.89 4.10
N TYR A 280 24.79 5.43 2.86
CA TYR A 280 24.22 6.06 1.67
C TYR A 280 23.25 5.11 1.00
N PHE A 281 22.33 5.67 0.23
CA PHE A 281 21.44 4.96 -0.67
C PHE A 281 21.58 5.54 -2.06
N GLY A 282 21.44 4.69 -3.09
CA GLY A 282 21.58 5.09 -4.48
C GLY A 282 20.25 5.02 -5.22
N ILE A 283 20.00 6.00 -6.09
CA ILE A 283 18.93 5.96 -7.08
C ILE A 283 19.56 6.00 -8.46
N GLY A 284 19.32 4.96 -9.25
CA GLY A 284 19.85 4.86 -10.62
C GLY A 284 18.73 4.97 -11.66
N ARG A 285 19.04 5.58 -12.80
CA ARG A 285 18.20 5.48 -14.01
C ARG A 285 18.89 4.56 -15.02
N LEU A 286 18.31 3.40 -15.27
CA LEU A 286 18.84 2.43 -16.24
C LEU A 286 18.84 3.03 -17.65
N LYS A 287 19.86 2.73 -18.47
CA LYS A 287 19.83 3.04 -19.90
C LYS A 287 18.69 2.31 -20.61
N PRO A 288 18.18 2.82 -21.74
CA PRO A 288 17.13 2.13 -22.50
C PRO A 288 17.56 0.71 -22.87
N GLY A 289 16.68 -0.27 -22.65
CA GLY A 289 16.91 -1.67 -23.02
C GLY A 289 17.73 -2.52 -22.03
N ILE A 290 18.31 -1.92 -20.98
CA ILE A 290 19.00 -2.67 -19.92
C ILE A 290 17.98 -3.23 -18.92
N SER A 291 18.00 -4.54 -18.68
CA SER A 291 17.16 -5.16 -17.64
C SER A 291 17.77 -4.99 -16.24
N LEU A 292 16.93 -5.08 -15.20
CA LEU A 292 17.37 -5.03 -13.80
C LEU A 292 18.48 -6.06 -13.50
N GLN A 293 18.33 -7.27 -14.04
CA GLN A 293 19.28 -8.38 -13.85
C GLN A 293 20.62 -8.12 -14.55
N GLN A 294 20.57 -7.54 -15.76
CA GLN A 294 21.78 -7.15 -16.49
C GLN A 294 22.54 -6.04 -15.75
N ALA A 295 21.83 -5.03 -15.23
CA ALA A 295 22.43 -3.95 -14.46
C ALA A 295 23.06 -4.47 -13.16
N GLU A 296 22.38 -5.35 -12.43
CA GLU A 296 22.92 -5.96 -11.21
C GLU A 296 24.20 -6.77 -11.51
N ALA A 297 24.20 -7.56 -12.60
CA ALA A 297 25.39 -8.29 -13.04
C ALA A 297 26.56 -7.35 -13.37
N GLN A 298 26.32 -6.28 -14.13
CA GLN A 298 27.33 -5.28 -14.50
C GLN A 298 27.91 -4.56 -13.26
N MET A 299 27.06 -4.19 -12.30
CA MET A 299 27.52 -3.60 -11.04
C MET A 299 28.31 -4.58 -10.18
N ASN A 300 27.94 -5.87 -10.19
CA ASN A 300 28.67 -6.88 -9.44
C ASN A 300 30.06 -7.14 -10.02
N THR A 301 30.23 -7.07 -11.34
CA THR A 301 31.57 -7.07 -11.97
C THR A 301 32.42 -5.88 -11.51
N VAL A 302 31.82 -4.69 -11.37
CA VAL A 302 32.53 -3.52 -10.82
C VAL A 302 32.87 -3.71 -9.34
N SER A 303 31.94 -4.26 -8.56
CA SER A 303 32.14 -4.54 -7.12
C SER A 303 33.32 -5.48 -6.90
N GLU A 304 33.43 -6.54 -7.70
CA GLU A 304 34.56 -7.48 -7.69
C GLU A 304 35.90 -6.84 -8.06
N ARG A 305 35.88 -5.82 -8.93
CA ARG A 305 37.09 -5.10 -9.34
C ARG A 305 37.61 -4.16 -8.25
N ILE A 306 36.71 -3.51 -7.50
CA ILE A 306 37.09 -2.57 -6.43
C ILE A 306 37.32 -3.27 -5.08
N GLU A 307 36.83 -4.50 -4.92
CA GLU A 307 36.98 -5.31 -3.71
C GLU A 307 38.44 -5.45 -3.23
N PRO A 308 39.45 -5.70 -4.09
CA PRO A 308 40.85 -5.76 -3.66
C PRO A 308 41.44 -4.42 -3.20
N MET A 309 40.84 -3.30 -3.60
CA MET A 309 41.30 -1.95 -3.24
C MET A 309 40.79 -1.54 -1.85
N HIS A 310 39.73 -2.18 -1.37
CA HIS A 310 39.09 -1.89 -0.09
C HIS A 310 38.64 -3.20 0.59
N ASN A 311 39.41 -3.66 1.57
CA ASN A 311 39.11 -4.90 2.30
C ASN A 311 37.68 -4.92 2.92
N ASP A 312 37.12 -3.76 3.27
CA ASP A 312 35.76 -3.63 3.82
C ASP A 312 34.65 -3.98 2.82
N LEU A 313 34.96 -4.01 1.52
CA LEU A 313 34.03 -4.37 0.44
C LEU A 313 33.97 -5.87 0.15
N LYS A 314 34.73 -6.70 0.88
CA LYS A 314 34.79 -8.15 0.66
C LYS A 314 33.42 -8.82 0.73
N GLY A 315 33.05 -9.53 -0.34
CA GLY A 315 31.78 -10.25 -0.46
C GLY A 315 30.52 -9.38 -0.59
N TRP A 316 30.65 -8.05 -0.62
CA TRP A 316 29.54 -7.14 -0.87
C TRP A 316 29.20 -7.11 -2.36
N ARG A 317 27.91 -7.17 -2.66
CA ARG A 317 27.38 -7.18 -4.03
C ARG A 317 26.22 -6.21 -4.13
N ALA A 318 26.12 -5.54 -5.27
CA ALA A 318 25.00 -4.68 -5.58
C ALA A 318 23.69 -5.48 -5.58
N GLN A 319 22.63 -4.83 -5.12
CA GLN A 319 21.27 -5.33 -5.19
C GLN A 319 20.36 -4.23 -5.69
N LEU A 320 19.66 -4.52 -6.77
CA LEU A 320 18.75 -3.58 -7.41
C LEU A 320 17.31 -3.98 -7.20
N MET A 321 16.45 -3.00 -7.00
CA MET A 321 15.01 -3.18 -7.03
C MET A 321 14.33 -2.00 -7.69
N THR A 322 13.17 -2.22 -8.30
CA THR A 322 12.38 -1.11 -8.83
C THR A 322 11.96 -0.18 -7.70
N LEU A 323 11.85 1.13 -7.96
CA LEU A 323 11.34 2.07 -6.94
C LEU A 323 9.96 1.65 -6.41
N ARG A 324 9.13 1.02 -7.23
CA ARG A 324 7.83 0.48 -6.82
C ARG A 324 7.98 -0.62 -5.78
N THR A 325 8.87 -1.59 -6.02
CA THR A 325 9.15 -2.67 -5.07
C THR A 325 9.67 -2.11 -3.75
N ASN A 326 10.61 -1.16 -3.81
CA ASN A 326 11.14 -0.49 -2.61
C ASN A 326 10.04 0.24 -1.83
N ALA A 327 9.23 1.06 -2.51
CA ALA A 327 8.15 1.83 -1.88
C ALA A 327 7.07 0.94 -1.25
N SER A 328 6.75 -0.20 -1.86
CA SER A 328 5.77 -1.14 -1.31
C SER A 328 6.30 -1.99 -0.15
N GLY A 329 7.62 -2.24 -0.07
CA GLY A 329 8.22 -3.14 0.91
C GLY A 329 7.47 -4.48 1.05
N ASP A 330 7.39 -4.99 2.27
CA ASP A 330 6.66 -6.23 2.60
C ASP A 330 5.14 -6.04 2.74
N THR A 331 4.63 -4.81 2.60
CA THR A 331 3.18 -4.53 2.73
C THR A 331 2.36 -5.17 1.62
N ARG A 332 2.99 -5.54 0.50
CA ARG A 332 2.35 -6.22 -0.62
C ARG A 332 1.63 -7.51 -0.20
N ALA A 333 2.27 -8.33 0.62
CA ALA A 333 1.67 -9.58 1.09
C ALA A 333 0.44 -9.30 1.97
N ALA A 334 0.56 -8.36 2.92
CA ALA A 334 -0.54 -7.97 3.78
C ALA A 334 -1.73 -7.40 2.99
N LEU A 335 -1.48 -6.56 1.98
CA LEU A 335 -2.51 -6.00 1.11
C LEU A 335 -3.23 -7.09 0.29
N PHE A 336 -2.53 -8.12 -0.19
CA PHE A 336 -3.17 -9.25 -0.88
C PHE A 336 -3.99 -10.13 0.06
N VAL A 337 -3.53 -10.35 1.30
CA VAL A 337 -4.32 -11.06 2.33
C VAL A 337 -5.60 -10.29 2.63
N LEU A 338 -5.50 -8.97 2.84
CA LEU A 338 -6.66 -8.11 3.06
C LEU A 338 -7.62 -8.12 1.87
N MET A 339 -7.09 -8.07 0.64
CA MET A 339 -7.87 -8.16 -0.59
C MET A 339 -8.64 -9.49 -0.66
N GLY A 340 -7.97 -10.62 -0.40
CA GLY A 340 -8.61 -11.93 -0.34
C GLY A 340 -9.72 -11.99 0.71
N ALA A 341 -9.49 -11.43 1.89
CA ALA A 341 -10.47 -11.38 2.96
C ALA A 341 -11.74 -10.61 2.57
N VAL A 342 -11.59 -9.41 1.99
CA VAL A 342 -12.77 -8.62 1.58
C VAL A 342 -13.50 -9.23 0.38
N ILE A 343 -12.80 -9.96 -0.51
CA ILE A 343 -13.45 -10.74 -1.57
C ILE A 343 -14.36 -11.81 -0.96
N PHE A 344 -13.91 -12.55 0.05
CA PHE A 344 -14.77 -13.53 0.74
C PHE A 344 -15.97 -12.87 1.42
N VAL A 345 -15.79 -11.70 2.05
CA VAL A 345 -16.91 -10.92 2.60
C VAL A 345 -17.93 -10.56 1.52
N LEU A 346 -17.48 -10.16 0.32
CA LEU A 346 -18.37 -9.86 -0.81
C LEU A 346 -19.10 -11.11 -1.32
N LEU A 347 -18.45 -12.26 -1.36
CA LEU A 347 -19.08 -13.53 -1.76
C LEU A 347 -20.15 -13.97 -0.74
N ILE A 348 -19.87 -13.82 0.56
CA ILE A 348 -20.84 -14.06 1.63
C ILE A 348 -22.03 -13.10 1.51
N ALA A 349 -21.77 -11.81 1.24
CA ALA A 349 -22.83 -10.83 0.97
C ALA A 349 -23.69 -11.23 -0.24
N CYS A 350 -23.08 -11.67 -1.34
CA CYS A 350 -23.81 -12.17 -2.51
C CYS A 350 -24.66 -13.41 -2.19
N ALA A 351 -24.12 -14.38 -1.46
CA ALA A 351 -24.84 -15.59 -1.07
C ALA A 351 -26.06 -15.27 -0.19
N ASN A 352 -25.90 -14.34 0.77
CA ASN A 352 -26.98 -13.85 1.61
C ASN A 352 -28.12 -13.23 0.80
N ILE A 353 -27.77 -12.36 -0.15
CA ILE A 353 -28.77 -11.69 -0.97
C ILE A 353 -29.45 -12.66 -1.93
N ALA A 354 -28.70 -13.60 -2.52
CA ALA A 354 -29.27 -14.67 -3.34
C ALA A 354 -30.29 -15.49 -2.53
N ASN A 355 -29.96 -15.85 -1.29
CA ASN A 355 -30.86 -16.56 -0.38
C ASN A 355 -32.13 -15.75 -0.07
N LEU A 356 -32.02 -14.44 0.16
CA LEU A 356 -33.17 -13.56 0.39
C LEU A 356 -34.05 -13.41 -0.86
N LEU A 357 -33.43 -13.26 -2.04
CA LEU A 357 -34.13 -13.16 -3.32
C LEU A 357 -34.85 -14.47 -3.68
N LEU A 358 -34.23 -15.62 -3.41
CA LEU A 358 -34.87 -16.93 -3.57
C LEU A 358 -36.09 -17.11 -2.66
N ALA A 359 -35.96 -16.71 -1.38
CA ALA A 359 -37.07 -16.75 -0.43
C ALA A 359 -38.25 -15.87 -0.90
N ARG A 360 -37.95 -14.68 -1.42
CA ARG A 360 -38.96 -13.75 -1.95
C ARG A 360 -39.55 -14.21 -3.29
N GLY A 361 -38.73 -14.77 -4.18
CA GLY A 361 -39.16 -15.35 -5.45
C GLY A 361 -40.13 -16.51 -5.26
N SER A 362 -39.95 -17.29 -4.19
CA SER A 362 -40.88 -18.36 -3.79
C SER A 362 -42.27 -17.82 -3.42
N GLY A 363 -42.34 -16.67 -2.74
CA GLY A 363 -43.61 -15.98 -2.45
C GLY A 363 -44.31 -15.39 -3.68
N ARG A 364 -43.59 -15.21 -4.79
CA ARG A 364 -44.11 -14.71 -6.08
C ARG A 364 -44.30 -15.83 -7.11
N ALA A 365 -44.15 -17.10 -6.72
CA ALA A 365 -44.25 -18.23 -7.63
C ALA A 365 -45.62 -18.30 -8.35
N ASN A 366 -46.72 -17.99 -7.64
CA ASN A 366 -48.06 -17.94 -8.22
C ASN A 366 -48.22 -16.82 -9.27
N GLU A 367 -47.62 -15.65 -9.03
CA GLU A 367 -47.59 -14.54 -10.00
C GLU A 367 -46.88 -14.96 -11.30
N PHE A 368 -45.74 -15.63 -11.17
CA PHE A 368 -44.97 -16.13 -12.32
C PHE A 368 -45.67 -17.27 -13.05
N ALA A 369 -46.34 -18.18 -12.33
CA ALA A 369 -47.11 -19.27 -12.92
C ALA A 369 -48.30 -18.75 -13.76
N VAL A 370 -49.05 -17.75 -13.25
CA VAL A 370 -50.15 -17.11 -14.00
C VAL A 370 -49.62 -16.39 -15.24
N ARG A 371 -48.51 -15.65 -15.15
CA ARG A 371 -47.91 -14.99 -16.31
C ARG A 371 -47.42 -15.96 -17.37
N ASN A 372 -46.82 -17.06 -16.95
CA ASN A 372 -46.36 -18.12 -17.86
C ASN A 372 -47.55 -18.83 -18.52
N ALA A 373 -48.66 -19.03 -17.79
CA ALA A 373 -49.91 -19.54 -18.34
C ALA A 373 -50.58 -18.58 -19.33
N LEU A 374 -50.38 -17.26 -19.16
CA LEU A 374 -50.81 -16.21 -20.11
C LEU A 374 -49.83 -16.03 -21.30
N GLY A 375 -48.81 -16.87 -21.44
CA GLY A 375 -47.88 -16.86 -22.58
C GLY A 375 -46.66 -15.95 -22.44
N ALA A 376 -46.35 -15.45 -21.24
CA ALA A 376 -45.15 -14.64 -21.03
C ALA A 376 -43.86 -15.47 -21.21
N ASP A 377 -42.94 -14.99 -22.03
CA ASP A 377 -41.67 -15.66 -22.28
C ASP A 377 -40.75 -15.68 -21.03
N LYS A 378 -39.97 -16.75 -20.85
CA LYS A 378 -39.06 -16.95 -19.72
C LYS A 378 -37.99 -15.86 -19.65
N SER A 379 -37.60 -15.35 -20.82
CA SER A 379 -36.68 -14.22 -20.98
C SER A 379 -37.19 -12.95 -20.26
N ARG A 380 -38.50 -12.69 -20.28
CA ARG A 380 -39.15 -11.54 -19.62
C ARG A 380 -39.02 -11.61 -18.11
N ILE A 381 -39.22 -12.80 -17.52
CA ILE A 381 -39.10 -13.03 -16.07
C ILE A 381 -37.64 -12.86 -15.63
N ILE A 382 -36.71 -13.45 -16.38
CA ILE A 382 -35.27 -13.33 -16.08
C ILE A 382 -34.82 -11.88 -16.14
N ARG A 383 -35.18 -11.15 -17.21
CA ARG A 383 -34.82 -9.73 -17.36
C ARG A 383 -35.39 -8.89 -16.23
N GLN A 384 -36.64 -9.11 -15.85
CA GLN A 384 -37.26 -8.39 -14.75
C GLN A 384 -36.49 -8.59 -13.43
N LEU A 385 -36.18 -9.85 -13.07
CA LEU A 385 -35.46 -10.18 -11.84
C LEU A 385 -34.01 -9.67 -11.85
N LEU A 386 -33.35 -9.71 -13.00
CA LEU A 386 -32.03 -9.10 -13.19
C LEU A 386 -32.09 -7.57 -13.06
N THR A 387 -33.15 -6.93 -13.55
CA THR A 387 -33.34 -5.47 -13.41
C THR A 387 -33.60 -5.10 -11.95
N GLU A 388 -34.43 -5.86 -11.23
CA GLU A 388 -34.64 -5.69 -9.78
C GLU A 388 -33.31 -5.85 -9.00
N SER A 389 -32.51 -6.84 -9.37
CA SER A 389 -31.18 -7.09 -8.77
C SER A 389 -30.18 -5.98 -9.09
N LEU A 390 -30.18 -5.49 -10.33
CA LEU A 390 -29.31 -4.41 -10.77
C LEU A 390 -29.61 -3.10 -10.04
N VAL A 391 -30.89 -2.77 -9.83
CA VAL A 391 -31.29 -1.58 -9.05
C VAL A 391 -30.78 -1.68 -7.61
N LEU A 392 -30.88 -2.86 -7.00
CA LEU A 392 -30.32 -3.11 -5.66
C LEU A 392 -28.80 -2.94 -5.63
N SER A 393 -28.08 -3.56 -6.58
CA SER A 393 -26.62 -3.44 -6.66
C SER A 393 -26.15 -2.03 -6.94
N ILE A 394 -26.86 -1.26 -7.75
CA ILE A 394 -26.53 0.15 -8.00
C ILE A 394 -26.73 0.96 -6.72
N ALA A 395 -27.85 0.80 -6.03
CA ALA A 395 -28.10 1.49 -4.76
C ALA A 395 -27.05 1.12 -3.69
N GLY A 396 -26.76 -0.17 -3.55
CA GLY A 396 -25.71 -0.69 -2.67
C GLY A 396 -24.32 -0.21 -3.07
N GLY A 397 -24.01 -0.17 -4.36
CA GLY A 397 -22.73 0.28 -4.91
C GLY A 397 -22.50 1.78 -4.69
N VAL A 398 -23.51 2.62 -4.93
CA VAL A 398 -23.44 4.06 -4.64
C VAL A 398 -23.20 4.29 -3.16
N LEU A 399 -23.97 3.65 -2.28
CA LEU A 399 -23.76 3.76 -0.84
C LEU A 399 -22.40 3.19 -0.42
N GLY A 400 -21.96 2.09 -1.04
CA GLY A 400 -20.67 1.47 -0.80
C GLY A 400 -19.49 2.37 -1.18
N VAL A 401 -19.57 3.09 -2.30
CA VAL A 401 -18.55 4.08 -2.70
C VAL A 401 -18.53 5.27 -1.72
N LEU A 402 -19.69 5.73 -1.25
CA LEU A 402 -19.76 6.77 -0.22
C LEU A 402 -19.09 6.30 1.08
N LEU A 403 -19.41 5.09 1.55
CA LEU A 403 -18.76 4.47 2.71
C LEU A 403 -17.26 4.29 2.47
N ALA A 404 -16.85 3.92 1.26
CA ALA A 404 -15.44 3.77 0.91
C ALA A 404 -14.69 5.10 0.97
N SER A 405 -15.31 6.21 0.57
CA SER A 405 -14.71 7.53 0.69
C SER A 405 -14.43 7.93 2.15
N LEU A 406 -15.35 7.56 3.06
CA LEU A 406 -15.15 7.74 4.50
C LEU A 406 -14.09 6.77 5.04
N GLY A 407 -14.11 5.52 4.59
CA GLY A 407 -13.16 4.49 4.97
C GLY A 407 -11.71 4.85 4.57
N CYS A 408 -11.50 5.36 3.35
CA CYS A 408 -10.19 5.84 2.92
C CYS A 408 -9.69 7.01 3.77
N LYS A 409 -10.56 7.97 4.12
CA LYS A 409 -10.20 9.08 5.02
C LYS A 409 -9.86 8.59 6.42
N ALA A 410 -10.64 7.65 6.97
CA ALA A 410 -10.39 7.05 8.27
C ALA A 410 -9.06 6.27 8.28
N LEU A 411 -8.78 5.50 7.23
CA LEU A 411 -7.49 4.82 7.07
C LEU A 411 -6.33 5.82 7.05
N VAL A 412 -6.47 6.93 6.33
CA VAL A 412 -5.44 7.99 6.30
C VAL A 412 -5.28 8.67 7.65
N ALA A 413 -6.37 8.91 8.39
CA ALA A 413 -6.31 9.55 9.70
C ALA A 413 -5.71 8.65 10.80
N LEU A 414 -5.93 7.33 10.70
CA LEU A 414 -5.43 6.34 11.66
C LEU A 414 -4.05 5.79 11.29
N ALA A 415 -3.65 5.91 10.02
CA ALA A 415 -2.35 5.44 9.57
C ALA A 415 -1.23 6.35 10.11
N PRO A 416 -0.10 5.76 10.53
CA PRO A 416 1.11 6.51 10.83
C PRO A 416 1.46 7.50 9.70
N PRO A 417 1.95 8.71 10.02
CA PRO A 417 2.25 9.75 9.03
C PRO A 417 3.14 9.28 7.87
N PHE A 418 4.06 8.34 8.11
CA PHE A 418 4.94 7.79 7.09
C PHE A 418 4.19 6.91 6.05
N LEU A 419 3.18 6.12 6.47
CA LEU A 419 2.39 5.31 5.55
C LEU A 419 1.46 6.16 4.67
N VAL A 420 0.89 7.22 5.25
CA VAL A 420 -0.01 8.14 4.55
C VAL A 420 0.72 8.86 3.41
N LYS A 421 1.89 9.43 3.72
CA LYS A 421 2.67 10.22 2.76
C LYS A 421 3.37 9.33 1.71
N SER A 422 3.60 8.04 2.00
CA SER A 422 4.05 7.02 1.03
C SER A 422 2.92 6.46 0.16
N ALA A 423 1.67 6.86 0.39
CA ALA A 423 0.52 6.49 -0.45
C ALA A 423 -0.34 7.73 -0.79
N PRO A 424 0.21 8.75 -1.48
CA PRO A 424 -0.46 10.04 -1.71
C PRO A 424 -1.78 9.92 -2.49
N GLY A 425 -2.03 8.79 -3.15
CA GLY A 425 -3.30 8.48 -3.81
C GLY A 425 -4.39 7.92 -2.91
N LEU A 426 -4.10 7.51 -1.67
CA LEU A 426 -5.05 6.78 -0.82
C LEU A 426 -6.23 7.66 -0.37
N ALA A 427 -5.97 8.92 -0.02
CA ALA A 427 -7.00 9.86 0.43
C ALA A 427 -8.02 10.18 -0.68
N ALA A 428 -7.57 10.26 -1.93
CA ALA A 428 -8.43 10.45 -3.11
C ALA A 428 -8.96 9.11 -3.68
N GLY A 429 -8.56 7.97 -3.11
CA GLY A 429 -8.69 6.65 -3.72
C GLY A 429 -10.11 6.31 -4.17
N ALA A 430 -11.11 6.48 -3.29
CA ALA A 430 -12.51 6.18 -3.61
C ALA A 430 -13.11 7.08 -4.72
N THR A 431 -12.46 8.20 -5.05
CA THR A 431 -12.88 9.12 -6.13
C THR A 431 -12.05 8.96 -7.40
N ASP A 432 -11.01 8.14 -7.40
CA ASP A 432 -10.20 7.84 -8.59
C ASP A 432 -11.04 7.06 -9.62
N VAL A 433 -11.00 7.49 -10.88
CA VAL A 433 -11.79 6.89 -11.97
C VAL A 433 -11.51 5.39 -12.12
N ARG A 434 -10.29 4.92 -11.85
CA ARG A 434 -9.95 3.49 -11.93
C ARG A 434 -10.55 2.69 -10.79
N VAL A 435 -10.65 3.29 -9.59
CA VAL A 435 -11.32 2.70 -8.43
C VAL A 435 -12.83 2.70 -8.62
N LEU A 436 -13.41 3.76 -9.19
CA LEU A 436 -14.82 3.80 -9.58
C LEU A 436 -15.14 2.76 -10.66
N GLY A 437 -14.22 2.57 -11.62
CA GLY A 437 -14.31 1.49 -12.61
C GLY A 437 -14.30 0.11 -11.97
N PHE A 438 -13.44 -0.13 -10.97
CA PHE A 438 -13.44 -1.35 -10.18
C PHE A 438 -14.76 -1.54 -9.40
N ALA A 439 -15.28 -0.49 -8.75
CA ALA A 439 -16.55 -0.55 -8.04
C ALA A 439 -17.72 -0.85 -9.00
N LEU A 440 -17.71 -0.29 -10.22
CA LEU A 440 -18.69 -0.61 -11.26
C LEU A 440 -18.61 -2.07 -11.69
N VAL A 441 -17.41 -2.61 -11.90
CA VAL A 441 -17.21 -4.03 -12.17
C VAL A 441 -17.75 -4.87 -11.01
N ALA A 442 -17.45 -4.50 -9.76
CA ALA A 442 -17.98 -5.21 -8.59
C ALA A 442 -19.52 -5.19 -8.54
N VAL A 443 -20.17 -4.07 -8.87
CA VAL A 443 -21.64 -3.96 -8.99
C VAL A 443 -22.18 -4.91 -10.05
N ILE A 444 -21.57 -4.95 -11.24
CA ILE A 444 -22.00 -5.84 -12.33
C ILE A 444 -21.82 -7.31 -11.94
N THR A 445 -20.64 -7.66 -11.44
CA THR A 445 -20.28 -9.02 -11.04
C THR A 445 -21.16 -9.52 -9.90
N THR A 446 -21.41 -8.71 -8.87
CA THR A 446 -22.32 -9.07 -7.78
C THR A 446 -23.75 -9.27 -8.28
N THR A 447 -24.27 -8.35 -9.11
CA THR A 447 -25.60 -8.48 -9.75
C THR A 447 -25.73 -9.80 -10.50
N PHE A 448 -24.69 -10.22 -11.21
CA PHE A 448 -24.68 -11.49 -11.93
C PHE A 448 -24.73 -12.68 -10.96
N PHE A 449 -23.88 -12.69 -9.93
CA PHE A 449 -23.82 -13.79 -8.96
C PHE A 449 -25.13 -13.99 -8.19
N PHE A 450 -25.71 -12.93 -7.63
CA PHE A 450 -26.92 -13.07 -6.80
C PHE A 450 -28.23 -12.91 -7.58
N GLY A 451 -28.22 -12.28 -8.76
CA GLY A 451 -29.42 -12.02 -9.56
C GLY A 451 -29.73 -13.12 -10.57
N LEU A 452 -28.72 -13.69 -11.22
CA LEU A 452 -28.94 -14.68 -12.28
C LEU A 452 -29.39 -16.04 -11.73
N ALA A 453 -28.77 -16.51 -10.65
CA ALA A 453 -29.09 -17.81 -10.08
C ALA A 453 -30.56 -17.92 -9.62
N PRO A 454 -31.13 -16.96 -8.87
CA PRO A 454 -32.56 -16.96 -8.55
C PRO A 454 -33.44 -16.76 -9.79
N ALA A 455 -33.03 -15.90 -10.73
CA ALA A 455 -33.80 -15.63 -11.94
C ALA A 455 -34.00 -16.88 -12.81
N LEU A 456 -32.93 -17.67 -13.02
CA LEU A 456 -32.98 -18.93 -13.78
C LEU A 456 -33.86 -19.98 -13.09
N GLN A 457 -33.87 -19.99 -11.75
CA GLN A 457 -34.68 -20.92 -10.97
C GLN A 457 -36.17 -20.56 -11.01
N SER A 458 -36.51 -19.28 -10.87
CA SER A 458 -37.90 -18.80 -10.94
C SER A 458 -38.50 -18.84 -12.35
N ALA A 459 -37.68 -18.88 -13.41
CA ALA A 459 -38.11 -18.94 -14.80
C ALA A 459 -38.49 -20.34 -15.30
N ARG A 460 -38.37 -21.39 -14.47
CA ARG A 460 -38.80 -22.76 -14.81
C ARG A 460 -39.90 -23.30 -13.87
N PRO A 461 -41.07 -22.64 -13.78
CA PRO A 461 -42.17 -23.22 -13.03
C PRO A 461 -42.81 -24.37 -13.84
N ASN A 462 -42.94 -25.55 -13.22
CA ASN A 462 -43.84 -26.59 -13.70
C ASN A 462 -45.27 -26.11 -13.40
N VAL A 463 -45.95 -25.56 -14.41
CA VAL A 463 -47.31 -25.00 -14.30
C VAL A 463 -48.30 -26.06 -13.80
N THR A 464 -48.07 -27.33 -14.14
CA THR A 464 -48.89 -28.48 -13.76
C THR A 464 -48.73 -28.92 -12.30
N GLU A 465 -47.55 -28.74 -11.69
CA GLU A 465 -47.33 -29.06 -10.26
C GLU A 465 -47.80 -27.90 -9.37
N THR A 466 -47.47 -26.66 -9.74
CA THR A 466 -47.82 -25.46 -8.96
C THR A 466 -49.32 -25.21 -8.83
N LEU A 467 -50.13 -25.57 -9.85
CA LEU A 467 -51.60 -25.48 -9.79
C LEU A 467 -52.26 -26.62 -9.00
N LYS A 468 -51.64 -27.82 -8.94
CA LYS A 468 -52.13 -28.95 -8.14
C LYS A 468 -51.81 -28.80 -6.65
N GLU A 469 -50.80 -28.02 -6.30
CA GLU A 469 -50.31 -27.81 -4.92
C GLU A 469 -51.09 -26.77 -4.11
N ALA A 470 -52.04 -26.04 -4.70
CA ALA A 470 -52.80 -24.98 -4.01
C ALA A 470 -53.61 -25.44 -2.77
N GLY A 471 -53.73 -26.75 -2.51
CA GLY A 471 -54.47 -27.32 -1.38
C GLY A 471 -53.64 -27.93 -0.23
N ARG A 472 -52.32 -28.10 -0.35
CA ARG A 472 -51.46 -28.65 0.72
C ARG A 472 -50.19 -27.83 0.85
N SER A 473 -49.93 -27.35 2.06
CA SER A 473 -48.76 -26.56 2.50
C SER A 473 -47.54 -26.67 1.57
N ALA A 474 -47.19 -25.52 0.96
CA ALA A 474 -46.09 -25.29 0.05
C ALA A 474 -44.77 -25.99 0.46
N LEU A 475 -44.54 -27.20 -0.03
CA LEU A 475 -43.26 -27.88 0.07
C LEU A 475 -42.45 -27.50 -1.17
N GLN A 476 -41.48 -26.61 -0.98
CA GLN A 476 -40.52 -26.20 -2.01
C GLN A 476 -39.95 -27.42 -2.77
N SER A 477 -39.79 -27.30 -4.09
CA SER A 477 -39.24 -28.38 -4.92
C SER A 477 -37.89 -28.90 -4.36
N PRO A 478 -37.61 -30.22 -4.40
CA PRO A 478 -36.37 -30.80 -3.85
C PRO A 478 -35.09 -30.16 -4.41
N ARG A 479 -35.14 -29.71 -5.66
CA ARG A 479 -34.05 -29.00 -6.34
C ARG A 479 -33.81 -27.60 -5.78
N SER A 480 -34.88 -26.87 -5.43
CA SER A 480 -34.79 -25.56 -4.76
C SER A 480 -34.19 -25.68 -3.37
N ARG A 481 -34.60 -26.71 -2.63
CA ARG A 481 -34.05 -26.99 -1.30
C ARG A 481 -32.56 -27.32 -1.36
N ARG A 482 -32.13 -28.20 -2.29
CA ARG A 482 -30.70 -28.56 -2.47
C ARG A 482 -29.83 -27.35 -2.83
N PHE A 483 -30.31 -26.47 -3.73
CA PHE A 483 -29.55 -25.28 -4.12
C PHE A 483 -29.38 -24.29 -2.96
N ARG A 484 -30.46 -24.01 -2.21
CA ARG A 484 -30.41 -23.17 -1.02
C ARG A 484 -29.50 -23.77 0.06
N SER A 485 -29.58 -25.09 0.28
CA SER A 485 -28.67 -25.79 1.19
C SER A 485 -27.21 -25.67 0.74
N ALA A 486 -26.92 -25.78 -0.56
CA ALA A 486 -25.56 -25.58 -1.07
C ALA A 486 -25.05 -24.15 -0.82
N LEU A 487 -25.87 -23.12 -1.06
CA LEU A 487 -25.53 -21.72 -0.76
C LEU A 487 -25.21 -21.52 0.72
N VAL A 488 -26.03 -22.06 1.63
CA VAL A 488 -25.80 -21.98 3.08
C VAL A 488 -24.53 -22.72 3.49
N VAL A 489 -24.27 -23.91 2.94
CA VAL A 489 -23.04 -24.67 3.22
C VAL A 489 -21.81 -23.90 2.73
N SER A 490 -21.85 -23.33 1.53
CA SER A 490 -20.77 -22.49 0.99
C SER A 490 -20.55 -21.23 1.83
N GLU A 491 -21.63 -20.58 2.29
CA GLU A 491 -21.55 -19.42 3.17
C GLU A 491 -20.87 -19.77 4.50
N ILE A 492 -21.31 -20.84 5.16
CA ILE A 492 -20.71 -21.33 6.40
C ILE A 492 -19.23 -21.69 6.19
N ALA A 493 -18.90 -22.38 5.09
CA ALA A 493 -17.52 -22.73 4.77
C ALA A 493 -16.63 -21.49 4.57
N LEU A 494 -17.09 -20.50 3.81
CA LEU A 494 -16.37 -19.23 3.61
C LEU A 494 -16.21 -18.44 4.92
N ALA A 495 -17.25 -18.40 5.74
CA ALA A 495 -17.20 -17.76 7.05
C ALA A 495 -16.20 -18.45 7.99
N MET A 496 -16.13 -19.79 7.98
CA MET A 496 -15.15 -20.55 8.74
C MET A 496 -13.71 -20.26 8.30
N VAL A 497 -13.45 -20.18 6.98
CA VAL A 497 -12.13 -19.82 6.45
C VAL A 497 -11.72 -18.41 6.92
N LEU A 498 -12.61 -17.43 6.84
CA LEU A 498 -12.37 -16.08 7.32
C LEU A 498 -12.13 -16.03 8.84
N LEU A 499 -12.93 -16.75 9.62
CA LEU A 499 -12.81 -16.79 11.07
C LEU A 499 -11.48 -17.40 11.51
N ILE A 500 -11.06 -18.51 10.88
CA ILE A 500 -9.76 -19.16 11.15
C ILE A 500 -8.62 -18.22 10.76
N GLY A 501 -8.67 -17.62 9.57
CA GLY A 501 -7.63 -16.70 9.09
C GLY A 501 -7.47 -15.45 9.97
N ALA A 502 -8.59 -14.80 10.31
CA ALA A 502 -8.61 -13.65 11.21
C ALA A 502 -8.14 -14.03 12.62
N GLY A 503 -8.60 -15.17 13.15
CA GLY A 503 -8.18 -15.68 14.45
C GLY A 503 -6.68 -15.98 14.51
N LEU A 504 -6.11 -16.58 13.45
CA LEU A 504 -4.67 -16.80 13.35
C LEU A 504 -3.90 -15.49 13.30
N MET A 505 -4.37 -14.50 12.53
CA MET A 505 -3.72 -13.19 12.44
C MET A 505 -3.75 -12.45 13.78
N VAL A 506 -4.89 -12.43 14.47
CA VAL A 506 -5.01 -11.85 15.82
C VAL A 506 -4.12 -12.60 16.80
N ARG A 507 -4.06 -13.93 16.74
CA ARG A 507 -3.15 -14.73 17.58
C ARG A 507 -1.69 -14.40 17.32
N THR A 508 -1.29 -14.27 16.06
CA THR A 508 0.08 -13.90 15.67
C THR A 508 0.42 -12.49 16.16
N LEU A 509 -0.47 -11.52 15.97
CA LEU A 509 -0.27 -10.15 16.44
C LEU A 509 -0.19 -10.10 17.98
N ALA A 510 -1.08 -10.82 18.68
CA ALA A 510 -1.04 -10.94 20.13
C ALA A 510 0.26 -11.61 20.61
N GLY A 511 0.74 -12.62 19.87
CA GLY A 511 2.05 -13.23 20.11
C GLY A 511 3.20 -12.24 19.96
N LEU A 512 3.23 -11.49 18.85
CA LEU A 512 4.23 -10.45 18.59
C LEU A 512 4.20 -9.35 19.67
N SER A 513 3.03 -8.94 20.13
CA SER A 513 2.89 -7.93 21.19
C SER A 513 3.37 -8.40 22.57
N ARG A 514 3.54 -9.71 22.76
CA ARG A 514 4.00 -10.35 24.00
C ARG A 514 5.42 -10.90 23.91
N VAL A 515 6.10 -10.67 22.78
CA VAL A 515 7.51 -11.03 22.66
C VAL A 515 8.27 -10.28 23.75
N ASN A 516 9.04 -11.03 24.53
CA ASN A 516 9.91 -10.43 25.51
C ASN A 516 11.00 -9.66 24.75
N LEU A 517 10.93 -8.33 24.81
CA LEU A 517 11.88 -7.44 24.14
C LEU A 517 13.25 -7.41 24.84
N GLY A 518 13.35 -7.97 26.05
CA GLY A 518 14.54 -7.88 26.89
C GLY A 518 14.65 -6.58 27.71
N PHE A 519 13.71 -5.65 27.51
CA PHE A 519 13.58 -4.38 28.21
C PHE A 519 12.10 -4.04 28.42
N ASN A 520 11.80 -3.09 29.31
CA ASN A 520 10.45 -2.60 29.56
C ASN A 520 10.19 -1.28 28.80
N PRO A 521 9.29 -1.25 27.81
CA PRO A 521 8.94 -0.01 27.10
C PRO A 521 7.86 0.82 27.82
N MET A 522 7.24 0.30 28.89
CA MET A 522 6.13 0.98 29.59
C MET A 522 6.66 2.11 30.47
N ASN A 523 5.98 3.26 30.47
CA ASN A 523 6.33 4.44 31.25
C ASN A 523 7.73 5.03 30.98
N VAL A 524 8.32 4.74 29.82
CA VAL A 524 9.59 5.33 29.38
C VAL A 524 9.33 6.52 28.46
N LEU A 525 9.78 7.70 28.85
CA LEU A 525 9.81 8.88 27.98
C LEU A 525 11.18 8.99 27.33
N THR A 526 11.21 9.14 26.00
CA THR A 526 12.44 9.33 25.24
C THR A 526 12.49 10.73 24.66
N LEU A 527 13.69 11.34 24.71
CA LEU A 527 13.98 12.62 24.08
C LEU A 527 15.26 12.47 23.28
N ARG A 528 15.27 13.04 22.08
CA ARG A 528 16.47 13.14 21.26
C ARG A 528 17.00 14.56 21.33
N VAL A 529 18.26 14.70 21.72
CA VAL A 529 18.92 16.00 21.78
C VAL A 529 20.22 15.92 20.98
N PRO A 530 20.20 16.32 19.71
CA PRO A 530 21.42 16.39 18.92
C PRO A 530 22.26 17.58 19.40
N LEU A 531 23.53 17.29 19.71
CA LEU A 531 24.50 18.30 20.08
C LEU A 531 25.22 18.80 18.84
N SER A 532 25.18 20.10 18.60
CA SER A 532 25.74 20.71 17.39
C SER A 532 26.37 22.08 17.67
N GLY A 533 27.30 22.50 16.82
CA GLY A 533 28.06 23.75 16.97
C GLY A 533 29.40 23.61 17.74
N GLU A 534 30.19 24.67 17.70
CA GLU A 534 31.57 24.74 18.25
C GLU A 534 31.65 24.33 19.73
N ARG A 535 30.65 24.71 20.53
CA ARG A 535 30.61 24.44 21.98
C ARG A 535 30.66 22.96 22.35
N TYR A 536 30.21 22.07 21.46
CA TYR A 536 30.13 20.64 21.70
C TYR A 536 31.14 19.83 20.88
N LYS A 537 32.14 20.47 20.28
CA LYS A 537 33.21 19.77 19.56
C LYS A 537 34.01 18.85 20.47
N GLU A 538 34.34 19.32 21.67
CA GLU A 538 35.13 18.56 22.62
C GLU A 538 34.32 17.41 23.25
N PRO A 539 34.85 16.18 23.32
CA PRO A 539 34.20 15.06 24.00
C PRO A 539 33.82 15.37 25.46
N GLN A 540 34.67 16.12 26.16
CA GLN A 540 34.46 16.48 27.56
C GLN A 540 33.26 17.44 27.73
N ALA A 541 33.10 18.41 26.83
CA ALA A 541 31.95 19.32 26.85
C ALA A 541 30.62 18.57 26.62
N ARG A 542 30.63 17.53 25.75
CA ARG A 542 29.47 16.67 25.53
C ARG A 542 29.15 15.80 26.74
N ALA A 543 30.17 15.21 27.38
CA ALA A 543 29.99 14.41 28.60
C ALA A 543 29.37 15.26 29.72
N GLN A 544 29.94 16.43 29.99
CA GLN A 544 29.43 17.37 31.01
C GLN A 544 28.00 17.81 30.73
N PHE A 545 27.64 18.07 29.46
CA PHE A 545 26.26 18.40 29.10
C PHE A 545 25.30 17.27 29.50
N TRP A 546 25.63 16.03 29.13
CA TRP A 546 24.77 14.89 29.40
C TRP A 546 24.69 14.54 30.89
N GLU A 547 25.77 14.69 31.66
CA GLU A 547 25.74 14.57 33.11
C GLU A 547 24.76 15.56 33.76
N HIS A 548 24.81 16.83 33.35
CA HIS A 548 23.86 17.85 33.85
C HIS A 548 22.42 17.53 33.46
N VAL A 549 22.18 17.09 32.21
CA VAL A 549 20.83 16.77 31.74
C VAL A 549 20.25 15.56 32.49
N VAL A 550 21.03 14.50 32.69
CA VAL A 550 20.59 13.32 33.45
C VAL A 550 20.32 13.69 34.89
N SER A 551 21.24 14.39 35.56
CA SER A 551 21.06 14.82 36.95
C SER A 551 19.83 15.71 37.13
N ALA A 552 19.59 16.65 36.21
CA ALA A 552 18.39 17.48 36.22
C ALA A 552 17.11 16.65 36.01
N ALA A 553 17.13 15.70 35.08
CA ALA A 553 15.99 14.82 34.83
C ALA A 553 15.65 13.94 36.04
N GLU A 554 16.65 13.36 36.70
CA GLU A 554 16.46 12.55 37.92
C GLU A 554 15.92 13.35 39.10
N SER A 555 16.17 14.66 39.13
CA SER A 555 15.62 15.54 40.19
C SER A 555 14.13 15.84 40.02
N LEU A 556 13.52 15.51 38.87
CA LEU A 556 12.11 15.76 38.62
C LEU A 556 11.21 14.79 39.40
N PRO A 557 10.14 15.27 40.03
CA PRO A 557 9.17 14.40 40.70
C PRO A 557 8.56 13.37 39.74
N GLY A 558 8.59 12.09 40.13
CA GLY A 558 8.03 10.99 39.34
C GLY A 558 9.01 10.32 38.37
N VAL A 559 10.26 10.80 38.26
CA VAL A 559 11.32 10.11 37.50
C VAL A 559 11.99 9.09 38.41
N GLU A 560 11.94 7.81 38.04
CA GLU A 560 12.57 6.72 38.82
C GLU A 560 14.05 6.52 38.50
N ALA A 561 14.43 6.74 37.24
CA ALA A 561 15.80 6.72 36.73
C ALA A 561 15.85 7.48 35.40
N ALA A 562 16.98 8.15 35.11
CA ALA A 562 17.24 8.72 33.79
C ALA A 562 18.61 8.29 33.28
N SER A 563 18.76 8.19 31.97
CA SER A 563 20.05 7.86 31.36
C SER A 563 20.12 8.41 29.94
N VAL A 564 21.32 8.36 29.36
CA VAL A 564 21.54 8.68 27.95
C VAL A 564 21.82 7.41 27.18
N SER A 565 21.45 7.40 25.90
CA SER A 565 21.88 6.39 24.96
C SER A 565 22.12 7.03 23.61
N ARG A 566 23.11 6.52 22.88
CA ARG A 566 23.32 6.89 21.47
C ARG A 566 22.17 6.42 20.58
N GLY A 567 21.45 5.37 20.99
CA GLY A 567 20.28 4.88 20.26
C GLY A 567 19.41 3.95 21.08
N LEU A 568 18.14 3.88 20.71
CA LEU A 568 17.17 3.00 21.35
C LEU A 568 17.32 1.55 20.84
N PRO A 569 16.91 0.54 21.61
CA PRO A 569 16.82 -0.84 21.14
C PRO A 569 16.02 -0.96 19.83
N ILE A 570 16.26 -2.04 19.07
CA ILE A 570 15.61 -2.39 17.80
C ILE A 570 15.98 -1.47 16.61
N ASN A 571 15.97 -0.15 16.77
CA ASN A 571 16.07 0.81 15.66
C ASN A 571 17.25 1.80 15.76
N GLY A 572 18.10 1.72 16.79
CA GLY A 572 19.16 2.71 17.03
C GLY A 572 20.53 2.13 17.35
N TRP A 573 20.72 0.81 17.29
CA TRP A 573 22.02 0.19 17.57
C TRP A 573 22.78 -0.05 16.27
N ASP A 574 24.06 0.34 16.26
CA ASP A 574 24.91 0.19 15.08
C ASP A 574 25.51 -1.21 15.06
N GLY A 575 25.39 -1.93 13.94
CA GLY A 575 26.15 -3.15 13.72
C GLY A 575 27.65 -2.83 13.64
N GLN A 576 28.46 -3.40 14.53
CA GLN A 576 29.90 -3.17 14.57
C GLN A 576 30.66 -4.49 14.55
N PHE A 577 31.76 -4.52 13.80
CA PHE A 577 32.70 -5.63 13.89
C PHE A 577 33.44 -5.58 15.23
N PHE A 578 33.76 -6.75 15.78
CA PHE A 578 34.61 -6.86 16.96
C PHE A 578 35.59 -8.03 16.81
N THR A 579 36.60 -8.05 17.67
CA THR A 579 37.50 -9.21 17.84
C THR A 579 37.68 -9.45 19.32
N THR A 580 37.92 -10.70 19.71
CA THR A 580 38.24 -11.07 21.10
C THR A 580 39.74 -11.20 21.26
N LEU A 581 40.24 -11.22 22.50
CA LEU A 581 41.66 -11.49 22.75
C LEU A 581 42.05 -12.92 22.34
N ASP A 582 41.09 -13.85 22.43
CA ASP A 582 41.26 -15.26 22.05
C ASP A 582 41.37 -15.44 20.51
N ASP A 583 40.78 -14.53 19.73
CA ASP A 583 40.89 -14.47 18.27
C ASP A 583 41.03 -13.01 17.80
N PRO A 584 42.25 -12.45 17.85
CA PRO A 584 42.46 -11.03 17.59
C PRO A 584 42.45 -10.69 16.09
N ASN A 585 42.66 -11.67 15.21
CA ASN A 585 42.79 -11.51 13.76
C ASN A 585 42.00 -12.59 12.99
N PRO A 586 40.66 -12.62 13.13
CA PRO A 586 39.84 -13.57 12.38
C PRO A 586 40.01 -13.39 10.87
N PRO A 587 39.89 -14.48 10.07
CA PRO A 587 39.97 -14.39 8.63
C PRO A 587 39.01 -13.34 8.03
N LEU A 588 39.47 -12.62 7.01
CA LEU A 588 38.66 -11.61 6.32
C LEU A 588 37.37 -12.24 5.76
N GLY A 589 36.22 -11.73 6.20
CA GLY A 589 34.89 -12.27 5.91
C GLY A 589 34.25 -13.01 7.09
N GLN A 590 35.06 -13.47 8.04
CA GLN A 590 34.64 -14.17 9.27
C GLN A 590 34.75 -13.29 10.53
N VAL A 591 35.18 -12.03 10.38
CA VAL A 591 35.18 -11.05 11.48
C VAL A 591 33.76 -10.95 12.04
N PRO A 592 33.56 -11.23 13.34
CA PRO A 592 32.24 -11.25 13.93
C PRO A 592 31.68 -9.84 14.06
N ALA A 593 30.37 -9.73 14.00
CA ALA A 593 29.65 -8.47 14.16
C ALA A 593 28.60 -8.61 15.27
N ALA A 594 28.43 -7.56 16.04
CA ALA A 594 27.38 -7.44 17.04
C ALA A 594 26.83 -6.01 17.01
N ASN A 595 25.59 -5.86 17.46
CA ASN A 595 25.06 -4.54 17.70
C ASN A 595 25.82 -3.88 18.85
N TYR A 596 26.22 -2.64 18.65
CA TYR A 596 26.96 -1.84 19.61
C TYR A 596 26.21 -0.53 19.88
N VAL A 597 26.10 -0.20 21.16
CA VAL A 597 25.50 1.04 21.62
C VAL A 597 26.32 1.63 22.75
N VAL A 598 26.37 2.96 22.82
CA VAL A 598 26.95 3.69 23.95
C VAL A 598 25.80 4.16 24.82
N ILE A 599 25.88 3.82 26.12
CA ILE A 599 24.83 4.06 27.11
C ILE A 599 25.43 4.68 28.37
N GLY A 600 24.61 5.45 29.09
CA GLY A 600 24.96 5.98 30.40
C GLY A 600 24.83 4.94 31.52
N PRO A 601 25.39 5.22 32.72
CA PRO A 601 25.42 4.28 33.85
C PRO A 601 24.06 3.71 34.27
N HIS A 602 23.02 4.55 34.27
CA HIS A 602 21.69 4.16 34.73
C HIS A 602 20.80 3.54 33.63
N TYR A 603 21.34 3.24 32.44
CA TYR A 603 20.55 2.76 31.32
C TYR A 603 19.84 1.43 31.58
N PHE A 604 20.56 0.44 32.16
CA PHE A 604 19.96 -0.86 32.48
C PHE A 604 18.84 -0.75 33.52
N ARG A 605 18.95 0.21 34.45
CA ARG A 605 17.92 0.49 35.45
C ARG A 605 16.71 1.17 34.80
N ALA A 606 16.94 2.23 34.02
CA ALA A 606 15.88 2.97 33.33
C ALA A 606 15.10 2.14 32.31
N MET A 607 15.76 1.18 31.66
CA MET A 607 15.15 0.27 30.68
C MET A 607 14.73 -1.08 31.29
N GLU A 608 14.95 -1.28 32.59
CA GLU A 608 14.72 -2.54 33.31
C GLU A 608 15.35 -3.78 32.65
N ILE A 609 16.53 -3.62 32.04
CA ILE A 609 17.27 -4.72 31.42
C ILE A 609 18.05 -5.45 32.53
N PRO A 610 17.82 -6.75 32.76
CA PRO A 610 18.45 -7.46 33.86
C PRO A 610 19.95 -7.68 33.62
N LEU A 611 20.77 -7.36 34.61
CA LEU A 611 22.17 -7.82 34.64
C LEU A 611 22.22 -9.23 35.22
N ARG A 612 22.81 -10.14 34.46
CA ARG A 612 22.93 -11.58 34.79
C ARG A 612 24.18 -11.87 35.59
N ARG A 613 25.28 -11.20 35.27
CA ARG A 613 26.59 -11.36 35.92
C ARG A 613 27.36 -10.04 35.93
N GLY A 614 28.26 -9.89 36.89
CA GLY A 614 29.13 -8.71 36.98
C GLY A 614 28.38 -7.46 37.42
N ARG A 615 28.80 -6.29 36.91
CA ARG A 615 28.28 -4.98 37.30
C ARG A 615 27.85 -4.14 36.09
N SER A 616 27.04 -3.11 36.36
CA SER A 616 26.78 -2.04 35.40
C SER A 616 27.96 -1.07 35.28
N PHE A 617 27.85 -0.11 34.35
CA PHE A 617 28.77 1.03 34.30
C PHE A 617 28.62 1.89 35.56
N ASN A 618 29.71 2.50 36.00
CA ASN A 618 29.75 3.42 37.14
C ASN A 618 30.68 4.62 36.86
N ASP A 619 30.74 5.55 37.81
CA ASP A 619 31.48 6.82 37.65
C ASP A 619 33.01 6.66 37.49
N HIS A 620 33.56 5.47 37.75
CA HIS A 620 34.97 5.17 37.53
C HIS A 620 35.28 4.72 36.10
N ASP A 621 34.27 4.33 35.32
CA ASP A 621 34.39 3.85 33.93
C ASP A 621 34.56 5.02 32.95
N THR A 622 35.57 5.84 33.19
CA THR A 622 35.88 7.06 32.43
C THR A 622 36.88 6.79 31.30
N GLN A 623 37.05 7.75 30.40
CA GLN A 623 38.03 7.66 29.31
C GLN A 623 39.49 7.52 29.80
N SER A 624 39.78 8.06 31.00
CA SER A 624 41.09 7.96 31.68
C SER A 624 41.24 6.71 32.55
N GLY A 625 40.15 5.97 32.80
CA GLY A 625 40.13 4.76 33.60
C GLY A 625 40.26 3.48 32.76
N GLU A 626 39.92 2.34 33.37
CA GLU A 626 39.82 1.07 32.64
C GLU A 626 38.69 1.16 31.61
N ARG A 627 38.99 0.79 30.36
CA ARG A 627 37.97 0.75 29.30
C ARG A 627 37.17 -0.53 29.45
N VAL A 628 35.89 -0.40 29.69
CA VAL A 628 35.02 -1.53 29.98
C VAL A 628 33.91 -1.70 28.96
N VAL A 629 33.33 -2.89 28.90
CA VAL A 629 32.17 -3.22 28.07
C VAL A 629 31.25 -4.20 28.80
N ILE A 630 29.97 -4.13 28.47
CA ILE A 630 28.96 -5.10 28.92
C ILE A 630 28.47 -5.83 27.67
N VAL A 631 28.40 -7.16 27.75
CA VAL A 631 27.95 -8.03 26.65
C VAL A 631 26.61 -8.68 27.02
N ASN A 632 25.86 -9.18 26.05
CA ASN A 632 24.63 -9.92 26.34
C ASN A 632 24.87 -11.43 26.50
N GLU A 633 23.84 -12.16 26.95
CA GLU A 633 23.88 -13.61 27.11
C GLU A 633 24.22 -14.33 25.78
N GLU A 634 23.67 -13.87 24.66
CA GLU A 634 23.92 -14.50 23.36
C GLU A 634 25.38 -14.42 22.94
N LEU A 635 26.04 -13.25 23.05
CA LEU A 635 27.46 -13.13 22.72
C LEU A 635 28.30 -14.07 23.59
N VAL A 636 27.98 -14.20 24.88
CA VAL A 636 28.66 -15.14 25.78
C VAL A 636 28.44 -16.59 25.33
N ARG A 637 27.20 -16.97 24.96
CA ARG A 637 26.90 -18.32 24.45
C ARG A 637 27.65 -18.63 23.16
N SER A 638 27.76 -17.68 22.24
CA SER A 638 28.39 -17.90 20.94
C SER A 638 29.92 -17.95 21.02
N TYR A 639 30.55 -17.07 21.82
CA TYR A 639 32.02 -16.89 21.80
C TYR A 639 32.74 -17.46 23.01
N TRP A 640 32.06 -17.60 24.14
CA TRP A 640 32.63 -18.12 25.38
C TRP A 640 31.75 -19.21 26.02
N PRO A 641 31.33 -20.25 25.26
CA PRO A 641 30.44 -21.29 25.77
C PRO A 641 31.07 -22.01 26.97
N GLY A 642 30.35 -22.01 28.10
CA GLY A 642 30.79 -22.64 29.35
C GLY A 642 31.95 -21.92 30.07
N GLN A 643 32.45 -20.79 29.57
CA GLN A 643 33.54 -20.03 30.20
C GLN A 643 33.02 -18.85 31.04
N ASN A 644 33.86 -18.31 31.92
CA ASN A 644 33.57 -17.04 32.59
C ASN A 644 33.91 -15.87 31.64
N PRO A 645 32.94 -15.04 31.23
CA PRO A 645 33.19 -13.91 30.34
C PRO A 645 33.79 -12.70 31.07
N LEU A 646 33.62 -12.59 32.40
CA LEU A 646 34.11 -11.44 33.16
C LEU A 646 35.65 -11.40 33.15
N GLY A 647 36.21 -10.22 32.88
CA GLY A 647 37.66 -10.01 32.75
C GLY A 647 38.23 -10.32 31.36
N LYS A 648 37.47 -10.98 30.48
CA LYS A 648 37.89 -11.17 29.08
C LYS A 648 37.89 -9.84 28.33
N GLN A 649 38.67 -9.78 27.26
CA GLN A 649 38.82 -8.55 26.48
C GLN A 649 38.33 -8.71 25.05
N LEU A 650 37.67 -7.65 24.57
CA LEU A 650 37.29 -7.49 23.17
C LEU A 650 37.62 -6.07 22.70
N ARG A 651 37.80 -5.91 21.39
CA ARG A 651 37.93 -4.60 20.76
C ARG A 651 36.91 -4.45 19.64
N ILE A 652 36.39 -3.25 19.48
CA ILE A 652 35.39 -2.89 18.48
C ILE A 652 36.14 -2.24 17.30
N GLY A 653 35.78 -2.61 16.07
CA GLY A 653 36.30 -2.02 14.83
C GLY A 653 37.71 -2.47 14.42
N GLY A 654 38.20 -3.62 14.91
CA GLY A 654 39.49 -4.24 14.50
C GLY A 654 40.77 -3.49 14.89
N GLN A 655 40.71 -2.18 15.12
CA GLN A 655 41.84 -1.29 15.49
C GLN A 655 41.54 -0.50 16.78
N GLY A 656 40.38 -0.70 17.40
CA GLY A 656 40.00 -0.04 18.65
C GLY A 656 40.78 -0.54 19.87
N PRO A 657 40.75 0.21 20.97
CA PRO A 657 41.37 -0.23 22.22
C PRO A 657 40.64 -1.46 22.78
N TRP A 658 41.40 -2.32 23.46
CA TRP A 658 40.85 -3.41 24.24
C TRP A 658 39.92 -2.88 25.34
N ARG A 659 38.81 -3.58 25.53
CA ARG A 659 37.82 -3.31 26.56
C ARG A 659 37.59 -4.56 27.37
N THR A 660 37.63 -4.44 28.69
CA THR A 660 37.38 -5.54 29.62
C THR A 660 35.88 -5.74 29.81
N VAL A 661 35.42 -6.99 29.71
CA VAL A 661 34.04 -7.35 30.00
C VAL A 661 33.81 -7.31 31.51
N VAL A 662 32.96 -6.38 31.96
CA VAL A 662 32.66 -6.19 33.40
C VAL A 662 31.25 -6.64 33.80
N GLY A 663 30.40 -6.93 32.81
CA GLY A 663 29.03 -7.35 33.04
C GLY A 663 28.46 -8.17 31.88
N VAL A 664 27.46 -8.97 32.20
CA VAL A 664 26.61 -9.69 31.24
C VAL A 664 25.18 -9.25 31.45
N ALA A 665 24.55 -8.67 30.44
CA ALA A 665 23.14 -8.28 30.44
C ALA A 665 22.25 -9.35 29.80
N GLY A 666 20.96 -9.32 30.10
CA GLY A 666 19.96 -10.10 29.39
C GLY A 666 19.90 -9.75 27.91
N ASP A 667 19.48 -10.71 27.09
CA ASP A 667 19.31 -10.49 25.65
C ASP A 667 18.21 -9.45 25.38
N VAL A 668 18.50 -8.52 24.47
CA VAL A 668 17.60 -7.48 23.98
C VAL A 668 17.37 -7.72 22.49
N LEU A 669 16.11 -7.63 22.07
CA LEU A 669 15.67 -7.98 20.72
C LEU A 669 15.98 -6.90 19.68
#